data_AF-A0A1Y2HAB5-F1
#
_entry.id   AF-A0A1Y2HAB5-F1
#
_cell.length_a   1.000
_cell.length_b   1.000
_cell.length_c   1.000
_cell.angle_alpha   90.00
_cell.angle_beta   90.00
_cell.angle_gamma   90.00
#
_symmetry.space_group_name_H-M   'P 1'
#
loop_
_entity.id
_entity.type
_entity.pdbx_description
1 polymer ?
#
loop_
_entity_poly.entity_id
_entity_poly.type
_entity_poly.pdbx_seq_one_letter_code
_entity_poly.pdbx_strand_id
1 'polypeptide(L)'
;MMWSVDLNWKATSCGFGLRPRKLALAISRCCWTAGRRSIHLHLMVGTSLASGFVWKRAIPPKATQYLLHRHRLGRPSLFSALNLPPLSRKRHAMSARFAGYACTSRARVHDGYLAIDAPNTTVLAHTLVPPRLMPAATMDAYVSAMVGVTANATDRMKDVLSIIAAVSPLESVSASTIADRFTGPKSDRHGLLTCAMRWAMRPMVTAQELDVNGAYRAVWEQLVAQLTADERDLVQHSTLVLAVGVEMDHYPDGLFADCQDFDAQATMFRIRERIALVHLHQPALTSVAARLPLPDPALLSLDDDMSHRPRPLARHGRLPPRTARLQWNQEDAMDTGSQSDDQADDEEGIERPEQIFAPKPPLQPVRCPPALDSHESGQQESSQANDDMTQPKQPAPALPTCIAPFEPVVLFSTLPQVSNPAPSRTFALPTSLAERVTRRADWTRGRFADGLLQAHQKHQRFLSHQLVPPRPLDGTARTQYLATLKSQRQLHKYAPVVIETLLQHGLGVYVAHQELLSQISTTLKAKANDSLSFAIVRPVYVVSSVDRDTRPDLWNALVALVDPAVSVPDTAQLALTIAVDCLGLEEPTAETEVPQREIRKYALRERIGIVVKDVEAKKSANASQKRTSRLGSPNDRTSEDGIEDNGDDDAEAEVSLGTDSDQIRAVAGPSTTQRLQPHPRAQLAFPATLAPDAPNRRIQRFVSGRLQVSDASIVLADQLAPPCPLPIDEYIALTHQEVTGTVTREIFAYAITRGPGRPFAKLDLASAIGGLCDAHRSRTLLRALVYCMIRPLFVVNGVLDRGQYAQVYEELVPEAIARGTVADAPSIPKEARLVRLLGLEMCGFEYPHAEDALPAWEDRRFVIRERYALVV
;
A
#
# COMPACT_ATOMS: atom_id res chain seq x y z
N MET A 1 -66.34 -36.80 -42.15
CA MET A 1 -65.91 -35.40 -42.34
C MET A 1 -64.44 -35.36 -41.94
N MET A 2 -63.47 -35.34 -42.87
CA MET A 2 -63.09 -34.23 -43.78
C MET A 2 -62.59 -33.00 -43.01
N TRP A 3 -61.40 -32.43 -43.22
CA TRP A 3 -60.20 -32.74 -44.06
C TRP A 3 -58.95 -32.23 -43.29
N SER A 4 -57.73 -32.81 -43.36
CA SER A 4 -56.74 -32.82 -44.47
C SER A 4 -56.24 -31.40 -44.82
N VAL A 5 -54.97 -30.99 -44.60
CA VAL A 5 -53.76 -31.06 -45.49
C VAL A 5 -52.91 -29.79 -45.16
N ASP A 6 -51.59 -29.65 -45.23
CA ASP A 6 -50.41 -30.55 -45.23
C ASP A 6 -49.12 -29.74 -44.87
N LEU A 7 -48.02 -30.47 -44.57
CA LEU A 7 -46.60 -30.33 -44.99
C LEU A 7 -46.11 -29.00 -45.67
N ASN A 8 -44.86 -28.52 -45.59
CA ASN A 8 -43.58 -29.07 -45.08
C ASN A 8 -42.46 -27.99 -45.03
N TRP A 9 -41.39 -28.22 -44.23
CA TRP A 9 -40.00 -27.71 -44.39
C TRP A 9 -39.76 -26.17 -44.52
N LYS A 10 -38.57 -25.59 -44.30
CA LYS A 10 -37.20 -26.10 -44.01
C LYS A 10 -36.46 -25.14 -43.05
N ALA A 11 -35.39 -25.60 -42.43
CA ALA A 11 -34.63 -24.84 -41.43
C ALA A 11 -33.56 -23.91 -42.05
N THR A 12 -33.22 -22.84 -41.33
CA THR A 12 -31.84 -22.32 -41.26
C THR A 12 -31.58 -21.61 -39.92
N SER A 13 -30.31 -21.58 -39.52
CA SER A 13 -29.85 -21.26 -38.17
C SER A 13 -29.33 -19.83 -38.00
N CYS A 14 -29.58 -19.24 -36.83
CA CYS A 14 -28.62 -18.39 -36.13
C CYS A 14 -28.88 -18.49 -34.63
N GLY A 15 -27.84 -18.71 -33.83
CA GLY A 15 -28.00 -18.94 -32.40
C GLY A 15 -26.84 -18.38 -31.57
N PHE A 16 -27.19 -17.59 -30.56
CA PHE A 16 -26.40 -17.39 -29.34
C PHE A 16 -27.36 -17.01 -28.21
N GLY A 17 -27.42 -17.82 -27.14
CA GLY A 17 -28.39 -17.60 -26.06
C GLY A 17 -28.33 -18.63 -24.93
N LEU A 18 -27.48 -18.34 -23.93
CA LEU A 18 -27.59 -18.69 -22.49
C LEU A 18 -27.92 -20.15 -22.07
N ARG A 19 -27.04 -20.75 -21.26
CA ARG A 19 -27.25 -22.07 -20.62
C ARG A 19 -27.99 -21.96 -19.27
N PRO A 20 -28.95 -22.85 -18.96
CA PRO A 20 -29.60 -22.96 -17.65
C PRO A 20 -28.97 -24.05 -16.76
N ARG A 21 -29.19 -23.98 -15.43
CA ARG A 21 -29.31 -25.16 -14.53
C ARG A 21 -29.80 -24.78 -13.11
N LYS A 22 -31.03 -25.19 -12.78
CA LYS A 22 -31.60 -25.35 -11.42
C LYS A 22 -32.66 -26.47 -11.48
N LEU A 23 -33.00 -27.04 -10.31
CA LEU A 23 -33.77 -28.29 -10.09
C LEU A 23 -33.04 -29.56 -10.60
N ALA A 24 -33.15 -30.72 -9.95
CA ALA A 24 -33.93 -31.15 -8.78
C ALA A 24 -33.01 -31.88 -7.77
N LEU A 25 -33.42 -32.52 -6.65
CA LEU A 25 -34.73 -32.98 -6.18
C LEU A 25 -34.68 -33.15 -4.64
N ALA A 26 -35.82 -33.06 -3.96
CA ALA A 26 -35.94 -33.36 -2.52
C ALA A 26 -37.00 -34.45 -2.31
N ILE A 27 -36.77 -35.35 -1.34
CA ILE A 27 -37.74 -36.10 -0.49
C ILE A 27 -37.03 -37.33 0.10
N SER A 28 -36.91 -37.38 1.42
CA SER A 28 -37.18 -38.58 2.22
C SER A 28 -37.34 -38.16 3.70
N ARG A 29 -38.32 -38.72 4.40
CA ARG A 29 -38.66 -38.36 5.78
C ARG A 29 -39.14 -39.63 6.52
N CYS A 30 -38.85 -39.67 7.82
CA CYS A 30 -39.47 -40.50 8.87
C CYS A 30 -38.93 -41.92 9.18
N CYS A 31 -38.86 -42.16 10.50
CA CYS A 31 -38.94 -43.44 11.24
C CYS A 31 -37.78 -44.45 11.16
N TRP A 32 -36.98 -44.57 12.24
CA TRP A 32 -37.28 -45.55 13.31
C TRP A 32 -36.47 -45.32 14.61
N THR A 33 -36.87 -46.02 15.67
CA THR A 33 -36.44 -45.87 17.08
C THR A 33 -35.54 -47.01 17.59
N ALA A 34 -35.01 -46.83 18.81
CA ALA A 34 -34.47 -47.83 19.75
C ALA A 34 -32.97 -48.18 19.67
N GLY A 35 -32.36 -48.39 20.86
CA GLY A 35 -30.95 -48.81 20.99
C GLY A 35 -30.25 -48.44 22.30
N ARG A 36 -30.78 -48.83 23.47
CA ARG A 36 -30.04 -48.73 24.75
C ARG A 36 -28.83 -49.67 24.76
N ARG A 37 -27.72 -49.26 25.39
CA ARG A 37 -26.91 -50.12 26.29
C ARG A 37 -25.97 -49.29 27.16
N SER A 38 -26.12 -49.41 28.47
CA SER A 38 -25.15 -49.00 29.48
C SER A 38 -24.33 -50.22 29.94
N ILE A 39 -23.10 -49.96 30.39
CA ILE A 39 -22.26 -50.69 31.36
C ILE A 39 -21.06 -49.74 31.59
N HIS A 40 -20.41 -49.56 32.73
CA HIS A 40 -20.66 -49.65 34.19
C HIS A 40 -19.24 -49.64 34.81
N LEU A 41 -19.03 -48.95 35.95
CA LEU A 41 -17.88 -49.15 36.88
C LEU A 41 -16.46 -48.77 36.34
N HIS A 42 -15.45 -48.40 37.15
CA HIS A 42 -15.34 -48.14 38.60
C HIS A 42 -14.03 -47.34 38.91
N LEU A 43 -13.99 -46.64 40.07
CA LEU A 43 -12.80 -46.36 40.91
C LEU A 43 -11.61 -45.54 40.32
N MET A 44 -10.70 -44.91 41.09
CA MET A 44 -10.67 -44.58 42.54
C MET A 44 -9.86 -43.29 42.80
N VAL A 45 -9.98 -42.79 44.04
CA VAL A 45 -9.22 -41.71 44.70
C VAL A 45 -7.69 -41.90 44.66
N GLY A 46 -6.95 -40.78 44.61
CA GLY A 46 -5.53 -40.71 44.94
C GLY A 46 -5.13 -39.33 45.49
N THR A 47 -4.89 -39.22 46.80
CA THR A 47 -4.55 -37.98 47.52
C THR A 47 -3.09 -37.93 47.95
N SER A 48 -2.41 -36.79 47.78
CA SER A 48 -1.23 -36.35 48.57
C SER A 48 -0.95 -34.86 48.25
N LEU A 49 -1.29 -33.91 49.12
CA LEU A 49 -0.42 -33.31 50.16
C LEU A 49 0.88 -32.65 49.64
N ALA A 50 0.92 -31.32 49.67
CA ALA A 50 1.84 -30.55 50.53
C ALA A 50 1.55 -29.02 50.51
N SER A 51 1.73 -28.40 51.67
CA SER A 51 1.88 -26.94 51.99
C SER A 51 2.24 -25.97 50.85
N GLY A 52 1.76 -24.73 50.79
CA GLY A 52 0.96 -23.95 51.75
C GLY A 52 1.67 -22.65 52.16
N PHE A 53 1.08 -21.48 51.86
CA PHE A 53 1.33 -20.21 52.56
C PHE A 53 0.14 -19.26 52.33
N VAL A 54 -0.32 -18.64 53.41
CA VAL A 54 -1.42 -17.65 53.42
C VAL A 54 -0.82 -16.31 53.85
N TRP A 55 -1.34 -15.19 53.34
CA TRP A 55 -1.75 -14.03 54.17
C TRP A 55 -2.51 -12.99 53.32
N LYS A 56 -3.76 -12.72 53.70
CA LYS A 56 -4.49 -11.51 53.28
C LYS A 56 -4.15 -10.39 54.27
N ARG A 57 -3.96 -9.15 53.80
CA ARG A 57 -4.51 -7.95 54.47
C ARG A 57 -4.55 -6.74 53.55
N ALA A 58 -5.56 -5.89 53.77
CA ALA A 58 -5.86 -4.69 52.98
C ALA A 58 -5.40 -3.42 53.71
N ILE A 59 -5.11 -2.35 52.95
CA ILE A 59 -4.85 -0.97 53.42
C ILE A 59 -5.51 0.01 52.40
N PRO A 60 -6.01 1.21 52.80
CA PRO A 60 -7.20 1.85 52.20
C PRO A 60 -6.91 3.07 51.28
N PRO A 61 -7.92 3.72 50.66
CA PRO A 61 -7.71 4.76 49.65
C PRO A 61 -7.69 6.19 50.22
N LYS A 62 -6.50 6.84 50.24
CA LYS A 62 -6.34 8.31 50.33
C LYS A 62 -5.01 8.78 49.74
N ALA A 63 -4.98 9.28 48.49
CA ALA A 63 -3.88 10.10 47.94
C ALA A 63 -4.20 10.70 46.54
N THR A 64 -5.16 11.64 46.44
CA THR A 64 -5.49 12.30 45.15
C THR A 64 -5.34 13.83 45.23
N GLN A 65 -4.36 14.34 45.97
CA GLN A 65 -4.22 15.78 46.21
C GLN A 65 -2.77 16.30 46.37
N TYR A 66 -1.78 15.63 45.77
CA TYR A 66 -0.37 16.04 45.80
C TYR A 66 0.34 15.89 44.43
N LEU A 67 -0.22 16.51 43.37
CA LEU A 67 0.41 16.55 42.04
C LEU A 67 0.28 17.90 41.31
N LEU A 68 0.12 19.00 42.05
CA LEU A 68 0.10 20.38 41.52
C LEU A 68 1.03 21.35 42.29
N HIS A 69 2.28 20.94 42.55
CA HIS A 69 3.38 21.88 42.86
C HIS A 69 4.76 21.19 42.83
N ARG A 70 5.35 21.00 41.65
CA ARG A 70 6.83 20.85 41.47
C ARG A 70 7.25 20.86 39.99
N HIS A 71 7.46 22.06 39.45
CA HIS A 71 8.27 22.26 38.23
C HIS A 71 9.04 23.59 38.30
N ARG A 72 10.06 23.61 39.17
CA ARG A 72 11.18 24.58 39.17
C ARG A 72 12.39 23.92 39.83
N LEU A 73 13.11 23.10 39.07
CA LEU A 73 14.52 22.75 39.24
C LEU A 73 14.94 22.09 37.92
N GLY A 74 16.01 22.59 37.30
CA GLY A 74 16.41 22.18 35.95
C GLY A 74 16.91 20.73 35.90
N ARG A 75 16.22 19.89 35.13
CA ARG A 75 16.82 18.69 34.51
C ARG A 75 17.05 19.01 33.03
N PRO A 76 18.16 18.57 32.42
CA PRO A 76 18.30 18.61 30.97
C PRO A 76 17.15 17.80 30.33
N SER A 77 16.67 18.25 29.19
CA SER A 77 15.55 17.59 28.50
C SER A 77 15.98 16.21 27.99
N LEU A 78 15.01 15.29 27.81
CA LEU A 78 15.27 13.98 27.21
C LEU A 78 15.84 14.06 25.78
N PHE A 79 15.67 15.21 25.10
CA PHE A 79 16.20 15.44 23.75
C PHE A 79 17.73 15.61 23.76
N SER A 80 18.29 16.33 24.73
CA SER A 80 19.75 16.49 24.89
C SER A 80 20.48 15.16 25.13
N ALA A 81 19.81 14.15 25.69
CA ALA A 81 20.40 12.82 25.91
C ALA A 81 20.42 11.93 24.65
N LEU A 82 19.71 12.32 23.58
CA LEU A 82 19.59 11.57 22.33
C LEU A 82 20.24 12.33 21.14
N ASN A 83 20.89 13.47 21.39
CA ASN A 83 21.34 14.45 20.40
C ASN A 83 20.23 15.00 19.47
N LEU A 84 18.96 14.67 19.70
CA LEU A 84 17.87 15.09 18.82
C LEU A 84 17.55 16.58 18.99
N PRO A 85 17.32 17.33 17.90
CA PRO A 85 16.99 18.75 17.98
C PRO A 85 15.66 19.00 18.71
N PRO A 86 15.59 20.04 19.55
CA PRO A 86 14.39 20.37 20.33
C PRO A 86 13.36 21.12 19.47
N LEU A 87 12.08 20.82 19.70
CA LEU A 87 11.00 21.05 18.73
C LEU A 87 10.78 22.53 18.33
N SER A 88 11.11 22.86 17.07
CA SER A 88 10.87 24.18 16.43
C SER A 88 9.41 24.69 16.50
N ARG A 89 9.26 26.03 16.55
CA ARG A 89 7.98 26.76 16.61
C ARG A 89 7.14 26.72 15.33
N LYS A 90 7.75 26.53 14.16
CA LYS A 90 7.05 26.39 12.86
C LYS A 90 7.62 25.16 12.16
N ARG A 91 6.99 24.01 12.38
CA ARG A 91 7.42 22.77 11.72
C ARG A 91 7.14 22.86 10.22
N HIS A 92 8.19 22.71 9.42
CA HIS A 92 7.98 22.21 8.07
C HIS A 92 7.30 20.85 8.18
N ALA A 93 6.30 20.61 7.34
CA ALA A 93 5.55 19.38 7.36
C ALA A 93 5.06 19.11 5.95
N MET A 94 5.36 17.92 5.46
CA MET A 94 4.92 17.49 4.16
C MET A 94 3.47 17.02 4.26
N SER A 95 2.54 17.71 3.60
CA SER A 95 1.14 17.27 3.57
C SER A 95 1.02 15.86 2.99
N ALA A 96 -0.02 15.11 3.37
CA ALA A 96 -0.23 13.74 2.92
C ALA A 96 -0.30 13.60 1.38
N ARG A 97 -0.66 14.68 0.67
CA ARG A 97 -0.65 14.70 -0.81
C ARG A 97 0.75 14.79 -1.39
N PHE A 98 1.65 15.55 -0.75
CA PHE A 98 3.06 15.63 -1.12
C PHE A 98 3.82 14.33 -0.75
N ALA A 99 3.41 13.65 0.32
CA ALA A 99 4.03 12.39 0.76
C ALA A 99 4.10 11.32 -0.35
N GLY A 100 3.06 11.19 -1.18
CA GLY A 100 3.03 10.28 -2.33
C GLY A 100 4.13 10.50 -3.38
N TYR A 101 4.72 11.71 -3.42
CA TYR A 101 5.84 12.05 -4.28
C TYR A 101 7.21 11.81 -3.60
N ALA A 102 7.26 11.76 -2.27
CA ALA A 102 8.48 11.49 -1.50
C ALA A 102 8.80 9.99 -1.34
N CYS A 103 7.84 9.07 -1.58
CA CYS A 103 7.97 7.62 -1.33
C CYS A 103 9.16 6.88 -1.97
N THR A 104 9.96 7.52 -2.84
CA THR A 104 11.14 6.92 -3.50
C THR A 104 12.47 7.62 -3.17
N SER A 105 12.48 8.57 -2.23
CA SER A 105 13.66 9.30 -1.78
C SER A 105 13.59 9.61 -0.28
N ARG A 106 14.68 10.12 0.31
CA ARG A 106 14.55 10.88 1.57
C ARG A 106 13.57 12.04 1.32
N ALA A 107 12.73 12.35 2.30
CA ALA A 107 11.76 13.43 2.16
C ALA A 107 12.44 14.81 2.30
N ARG A 108 11.90 15.84 1.63
CA ARG A 108 12.31 17.25 1.79
C ARG A 108 12.29 17.73 3.25
N VAL A 109 11.44 17.11 4.07
CA VAL A 109 11.23 17.41 5.48
C VAL A 109 11.45 16.14 6.30
N HIS A 110 12.25 16.24 7.37
CA HIS A 110 12.45 15.19 8.35
C HIS A 110 12.27 15.78 9.75
N ASP A 111 11.41 15.14 10.56
CA ASP A 111 11.11 15.47 11.97
C ASP A 111 10.72 16.93 12.26
N GLY A 112 10.27 17.67 11.24
CA GLY A 112 9.84 19.08 11.33
C GLY A 112 10.79 20.06 10.65
N TYR A 113 11.96 19.60 10.21
CA TYR A 113 13.05 20.41 9.65
C TYR A 113 13.25 20.13 8.16
N LEU A 114 13.83 21.08 7.42
CA LEU A 114 14.31 20.81 6.07
C LEU A 114 15.47 19.82 6.12
N ALA A 115 15.47 18.86 5.20
CA ALA A 115 16.54 17.88 5.03
C ALA A 115 17.51 18.29 3.93
N ILE A 116 18.79 17.99 4.15
CA ILE A 116 19.86 18.09 3.15
C ILE A 116 20.42 16.68 2.89
N ASP A 117 20.92 16.45 1.67
CA ASP A 117 21.58 15.25 1.13
C ASP A 117 21.96 14.15 2.14
N ALA A 118 22.91 14.43 3.04
CA ALA A 118 23.48 13.45 3.96
C ALA A 118 22.48 12.92 5.01
N PRO A 119 22.59 11.63 5.41
CA PRO A 119 21.77 11.11 6.51
C PRO A 119 22.07 11.88 7.80
N ASN A 120 21.03 12.09 8.62
CA ASN A 120 21.16 12.70 9.95
C ASN A 120 21.66 14.15 9.92
N THR A 121 21.25 14.93 8.91
CA THR A 121 21.41 16.39 8.89
C THR A 121 20.10 17.08 9.26
N THR A 122 20.19 18.18 10.00
CA THR A 122 19.05 19.01 10.37
C THR A 122 19.34 20.47 10.03
N VAL A 123 18.52 21.06 9.16
CA VAL A 123 18.55 22.52 8.94
C VAL A 123 17.87 23.20 10.13
N LEU A 124 18.65 23.81 11.02
CA LEU A 124 18.13 24.51 12.21
C LEU A 124 17.42 25.82 11.82
N ALA A 125 18.03 26.58 10.91
CA ALA A 125 17.48 27.81 10.35
C ALA A 125 17.95 27.98 8.90
N HIS A 126 17.19 28.69 8.08
CA HIS A 126 17.55 28.99 6.69
C HIS A 126 16.94 30.31 6.21
N THR A 127 17.55 30.87 5.17
CA THR A 127 17.02 32.02 4.42
C THR A 127 17.08 31.73 2.91
N LEU A 128 16.14 32.28 2.16
CA LEU A 128 16.07 32.15 0.70
C LEU A 128 16.98 33.19 0.03
N VAL A 129 17.87 32.74 -0.85
CA VAL A 129 18.71 33.67 -1.62
C VAL A 129 17.87 34.33 -2.71
N PRO A 130 17.93 35.67 -2.87
CA PRO A 130 17.26 36.36 -3.97
C PRO A 130 17.63 35.73 -5.33
N PRO A 131 16.64 35.50 -6.23
CA PRO A 131 16.92 34.91 -7.52
C PRO A 131 17.86 35.82 -8.33
N ARG A 132 18.97 35.23 -8.79
CA ARG A 132 20.06 35.92 -9.48
C ARG A 132 20.41 35.20 -10.78
N LEU A 133 21.00 35.92 -11.73
CA LEU A 133 21.54 35.31 -12.94
C LEU A 133 22.75 34.43 -12.58
N MET A 134 22.78 33.20 -13.09
CA MET A 134 23.88 32.26 -12.84
C MET A 134 24.56 31.88 -14.15
N PRO A 135 25.90 31.72 -14.18
CA PRO A 135 26.60 31.14 -15.31
C PRO A 135 26.08 29.72 -15.62
N ALA A 136 26.02 29.34 -16.89
CA ALA A 136 25.58 28.00 -17.30
C ALA A 136 26.36 26.89 -16.58
N ALA A 137 27.69 27.02 -16.47
CA ALA A 137 28.54 26.08 -15.74
C ALA A 137 28.19 25.92 -14.24
N THR A 138 27.64 26.96 -13.60
CA THR A 138 27.11 26.88 -12.22
C THR A 138 25.80 26.10 -12.17
N MET A 139 24.91 26.33 -13.14
CA MET A 139 23.67 25.55 -13.28
C MET A 139 23.94 24.08 -13.61
N ASP A 140 24.89 23.79 -14.48
CA ASP A 140 25.33 22.42 -14.81
C ASP A 140 25.90 21.72 -13.58
N ALA A 141 26.70 22.43 -12.76
CA ALA A 141 27.18 21.91 -11.48
C ALA A 141 26.03 21.62 -10.50
N TYR A 142 25.00 22.47 -10.43
CA TYR A 142 23.80 22.22 -9.62
C TYR A 142 22.94 21.05 -10.11
N VAL A 143 22.77 20.89 -11.42
CA VAL A 143 22.09 19.72 -11.99
C VAL A 143 22.88 18.45 -11.70
N SER A 144 24.21 18.48 -11.90
CA SER A 144 25.11 17.36 -11.60
C SER A 144 25.07 16.99 -10.11
N ALA A 145 25.08 17.98 -9.21
CA ALA A 145 24.92 17.79 -7.76
C ALA A 145 23.64 17.02 -7.41
N MET A 146 22.50 17.54 -7.86
CA MET A 146 21.19 16.96 -7.57
C MET A 146 21.02 15.56 -8.18
N VAL A 147 21.62 15.28 -9.34
CA VAL A 147 21.61 13.95 -9.96
C VAL A 147 22.57 12.98 -9.25
N GLY A 148 23.78 13.41 -8.90
CA GLY A 148 24.80 12.56 -8.24
C GLY A 148 24.37 12.04 -6.88
N VAL A 149 23.76 12.91 -6.08
CA VAL A 149 23.12 12.58 -4.79
C VAL A 149 21.98 11.58 -4.95
N THR A 150 21.33 11.54 -6.11
CA THR A 150 20.11 10.78 -6.33
C THR A 150 20.36 9.54 -7.18
N ALA A 151 21.05 8.56 -6.58
CA ALA A 151 21.44 7.26 -7.19
C ALA A 151 20.31 6.44 -7.87
N ASN A 152 19.03 6.84 -7.74
CA ASN A 152 17.87 6.24 -8.39
C ASN A 152 17.09 7.22 -9.31
N ALA A 153 17.69 8.34 -9.74
CA ALA A 153 17.08 9.26 -10.69
C ALA A 153 17.02 8.62 -12.09
N THR A 154 15.80 8.43 -12.61
CA THR A 154 15.59 7.95 -13.98
C THR A 154 15.96 9.04 -14.99
N ASP A 155 16.27 8.66 -16.23
CA ASP A 155 16.67 9.64 -17.25
C ASP A 155 15.57 10.67 -17.51
N ARG A 156 14.30 10.24 -17.56
CA ARG A 156 13.13 11.13 -17.57
C ARG A 156 13.11 12.16 -16.42
N MET A 157 13.61 11.82 -15.23
CA MET A 157 13.75 12.78 -14.14
C MET A 157 14.92 13.74 -14.38
N LYS A 158 16.07 13.26 -14.88
CA LYS A 158 17.22 14.11 -15.24
C LYS A 158 16.82 15.13 -16.31
N ASP A 159 16.15 14.69 -17.36
CA ASP A 159 15.63 15.54 -18.44
C ASP A 159 14.71 16.65 -17.91
N VAL A 160 13.76 16.30 -17.03
CA VAL A 160 12.87 17.29 -16.39
C VAL A 160 13.64 18.30 -15.53
N LEU A 161 14.70 17.85 -14.82
CA LEU A 161 15.55 18.76 -14.05
C LEU A 161 16.34 19.70 -14.97
N SER A 162 16.90 19.20 -16.07
CA SER A 162 17.59 20.00 -17.07
C SER A 162 16.66 21.03 -17.73
N ILE A 163 15.40 20.67 -18.00
CA ILE A 163 14.39 21.61 -18.52
C ILE A 163 14.10 22.72 -17.50
N ILE A 164 14.00 22.40 -16.20
CA ILE A 164 13.82 23.41 -15.13
C ILE A 164 15.06 24.31 -15.03
N ALA A 165 16.26 23.74 -15.10
CA ALA A 165 17.52 24.48 -15.02
C ALA A 165 17.75 25.42 -16.21
N ALA A 166 17.34 25.03 -17.41
CA ALA A 166 17.56 25.78 -18.65
C ALA A 166 16.82 27.13 -18.72
N VAL A 167 15.89 27.42 -17.80
CA VAL A 167 15.13 28.69 -17.78
C VAL A 167 15.73 29.72 -16.81
N SER A 168 16.87 29.41 -16.17
CA SER A 168 17.53 30.23 -15.14
C SER A 168 16.74 30.33 -13.82
N PRO A 169 17.39 30.48 -12.65
CA PRO A 169 16.71 30.69 -11.36
C PRO A 169 15.87 31.98 -11.26
N LEU A 170 15.98 32.88 -12.24
CA LEU A 170 15.17 34.08 -12.38
C LEU A 170 13.71 33.78 -12.77
N GLU A 171 13.49 32.74 -13.57
CA GLU A 171 12.17 32.35 -14.07
C GLU A 171 11.72 31.02 -13.46
N SER A 172 10.44 30.71 -13.66
CA SER A 172 9.83 29.48 -13.16
C SER A 172 9.09 28.77 -14.29
N VAL A 173 9.03 27.44 -14.22
CA VAL A 173 8.59 26.58 -15.31
C VAL A 173 7.32 25.84 -14.91
N SER A 174 6.26 25.97 -15.70
CA SER A 174 5.00 25.25 -15.45
C SER A 174 5.11 23.78 -15.89
N ALA A 175 4.16 22.95 -15.44
CA ALA A 175 3.99 21.60 -15.97
C ALA A 175 3.76 21.56 -17.49
N SER A 176 3.09 22.57 -18.06
CA SER A 176 2.92 22.68 -19.53
C SER A 176 4.25 22.99 -20.22
N THR A 177 5.01 23.98 -19.78
CA THR A 177 6.31 24.30 -20.37
C THR A 177 7.32 23.16 -20.23
N ILE A 178 7.28 22.39 -19.14
CA ILE A 178 8.08 21.16 -19.01
C ILE A 178 7.67 20.16 -20.10
N ALA A 179 6.37 19.95 -20.33
CA ALA A 179 5.89 19.01 -21.32
C ALA A 179 6.18 19.44 -22.77
N ASP A 180 6.04 20.73 -23.07
CA ASP A 180 6.23 21.28 -24.40
C ASP A 180 7.73 21.30 -24.79
N ARG A 181 8.64 21.30 -23.80
CA ARG A 181 10.10 21.18 -23.99
C ARG A 181 10.65 19.75 -23.87
N PHE A 182 9.83 18.76 -23.50
CA PHE A 182 10.29 17.38 -23.26
C PHE A 182 10.29 16.54 -24.55
N THR A 183 11.47 16.14 -24.99
CA THR A 183 11.70 15.42 -26.26
C THR A 183 11.65 13.89 -26.16
N GLY A 184 11.55 13.34 -24.95
CA GLY A 184 11.60 11.89 -24.71
C GLY A 184 10.31 11.14 -25.11
N PRO A 185 10.40 9.81 -25.34
CA PRO A 185 9.25 9.00 -25.73
C PRO A 185 8.17 8.98 -24.64
N LYS A 186 6.94 9.33 -25.03
CA LYS A 186 5.74 9.51 -24.18
C LYS A 186 5.78 10.76 -23.28
N SER A 187 5.44 11.90 -23.87
CA SER A 187 5.18 13.20 -23.24
C SER A 187 3.88 13.24 -22.41
N ASP A 188 3.63 12.22 -21.58
CA ASP A 188 2.54 12.27 -20.60
C ASP A 188 2.77 13.41 -19.60
N ARG A 189 1.97 14.48 -19.73
CA ARG A 189 2.00 15.69 -18.90
C ARG A 189 1.91 15.36 -17.40
N HIS A 190 1.08 14.38 -17.01
CA HIS A 190 0.92 14.01 -15.61
C HIS A 190 2.18 13.34 -15.05
N GLY A 191 2.81 12.46 -15.82
CA GLY A 191 4.09 11.85 -15.49
C GLY A 191 5.26 12.84 -15.43
N LEU A 192 5.25 13.90 -16.25
CA LEU A 192 6.27 14.95 -16.21
C LEU A 192 6.10 15.87 -14.98
N LEU A 193 4.88 16.32 -14.70
CA LEU A 193 4.54 17.00 -13.44
C LEU A 193 4.95 16.14 -12.23
N THR A 194 4.66 14.84 -12.25
CA THR A 194 5.09 13.91 -11.19
C THR A 194 6.60 13.85 -11.02
N CYS A 195 7.39 14.02 -12.09
CA CYS A 195 8.85 14.11 -12.00
C CYS A 195 9.31 15.45 -11.40
N ALA A 196 8.70 16.57 -11.77
CA ALA A 196 8.99 17.88 -11.20
C ALA A 196 8.63 17.94 -9.70
N MET A 197 7.45 17.44 -9.32
CA MET A 197 7.03 17.26 -7.92
C MET A 197 8.02 16.41 -7.13
N ARG A 198 8.51 15.29 -7.70
CA ARG A 198 9.53 14.44 -7.08
C ARG A 198 10.86 15.15 -6.87
N TRP A 199 11.23 16.11 -7.71
CA TRP A 199 12.42 16.94 -7.48
C TRP A 199 12.18 17.94 -6.35
N ALA A 200 11.03 18.62 -6.33
CA ALA A 200 10.68 19.55 -5.25
C ALA A 200 10.64 18.84 -3.87
N MET A 201 10.21 17.57 -3.83
CA MET A 201 10.08 16.77 -2.60
C MET A 201 11.36 16.04 -2.14
N ARG A 202 12.49 16.21 -2.84
CA ARG A 202 13.79 15.66 -2.43
C ARG A 202 14.53 16.60 -1.47
N PRO A 203 15.49 16.13 -0.66
CA PRO A 203 16.34 16.98 0.15
C PRO A 203 17.11 17.95 -0.76
N MET A 204 17.48 19.11 -0.23
CA MET A 204 18.42 19.99 -0.93
C MET A 204 19.82 19.37 -0.91
N VAL A 205 20.69 19.80 -1.83
CA VAL A 205 22.10 19.35 -1.86
C VAL A 205 23.01 20.49 -1.45
N THR A 206 24.09 20.19 -0.73
CA THR A 206 25.09 21.19 -0.32
C THR A 206 25.91 21.61 -1.52
N ALA A 207 25.70 22.83 -2.02
CA ALA A 207 26.52 23.39 -3.08
C ALA A 207 27.92 23.72 -2.57
N GLN A 208 27.99 24.48 -1.46
CA GLN A 208 29.25 24.99 -0.91
C GLN A 208 29.10 25.32 0.59
N GLU A 209 30.14 25.06 1.40
CA GLU A 209 30.24 25.55 2.79
C GLU A 209 30.67 27.02 2.81
N LEU A 210 30.09 27.81 3.73
CA LEU A 210 30.27 29.25 3.82
C LEU A 210 31.05 29.62 5.09
N ASP A 211 31.98 30.56 4.96
CA ASP A 211 32.80 31.02 6.09
C ASP A 211 31.98 31.92 7.04
N VAL A 212 31.67 31.36 8.21
CA VAL A 212 30.97 32.02 9.32
C VAL A 212 31.77 33.14 9.97
N ASN A 213 33.10 33.16 9.83
CA ASN A 213 33.97 34.20 10.39
C ASN A 213 34.25 35.33 9.40
N GLY A 214 33.99 35.09 8.11
CA GLY A 214 34.21 36.03 7.02
C GLY A 214 32.93 36.75 6.59
N ALA A 215 32.74 36.88 5.27
CA ALA A 215 31.71 37.73 4.67
C ALA A 215 30.26 37.33 5.02
N TYR A 216 30.01 36.08 5.44
CA TYR A 216 28.67 35.59 5.81
C TYR A 216 28.35 35.70 7.30
N ARG A 217 29.25 36.27 8.10
CA ARG A 217 29.05 36.39 9.55
C ARG A 217 27.71 37.03 9.93
N ALA A 218 27.31 38.12 9.28
CA ALA A 218 26.03 38.79 9.55
C ALA A 218 24.82 37.87 9.26
N VAL A 219 24.88 37.07 8.20
CA VAL A 219 23.83 36.09 7.84
C VAL A 219 23.79 34.95 8.88
N TRP A 220 24.96 34.49 9.36
CA TRP A 220 25.03 33.50 10.45
C TRP A 220 24.42 34.04 11.75
N GLU A 221 24.82 35.24 12.18
CA GLU A 221 24.29 35.89 13.40
C GLU A 221 22.76 36.06 13.29
N GLN A 222 22.25 36.42 12.11
CA GLN A 222 20.81 36.51 11.83
C GLN A 222 20.08 35.16 11.90
N LEU A 223 20.63 34.09 11.32
CA LEU A 223 20.03 32.76 11.40
C LEU A 223 20.03 32.22 12.85
N VAL A 224 21.10 32.47 13.61
CA VAL A 224 21.19 32.10 15.04
C VAL A 224 20.16 32.87 15.88
N ALA A 225 19.84 34.12 15.54
CA ALA A 225 18.82 34.89 16.23
C ALA A 225 17.41 34.26 16.12
N GLN A 226 17.11 33.56 15.01
CA GLN A 226 15.83 32.88 14.78
C GLN A 226 15.65 31.61 15.64
N LEU A 227 16.74 31.03 16.14
CA LEU A 227 16.72 29.78 16.90
C LEU A 227 16.14 29.95 18.30
N THR A 228 15.42 28.91 18.75
CA THR A 228 15.00 28.78 20.15
C THR A 228 16.20 28.65 21.09
N ALA A 229 15.99 28.85 22.40
CA ALA A 229 17.06 28.72 23.40
C ALA A 229 17.74 27.35 23.33
N ASP A 230 16.96 26.28 23.21
CA ASP A 230 17.46 24.90 23.18
C ASP A 230 18.15 24.56 21.84
N GLU A 231 17.74 25.17 20.71
CA GLU A 231 18.42 25.01 19.41
C GLU A 231 19.77 25.76 19.34
N ARG A 232 19.96 26.82 20.15
CA ARG A 232 21.22 27.59 20.17
C ARG A 232 22.40 26.78 20.69
N ASP A 233 22.17 25.79 21.55
CA ASP A 233 23.23 24.90 22.03
C ASP A 233 23.82 24.04 20.88
N LEU A 234 23.02 23.74 19.85
CA LEU A 234 23.43 22.95 18.68
C LEU A 234 24.26 23.73 17.66
N VAL A 235 24.27 25.06 17.75
CA VAL A 235 24.98 25.97 16.84
C VAL A 235 26.49 25.71 16.87
N GLN A 236 27.05 25.32 18.01
CA GLN A 236 28.47 25.00 18.18
C GLN A 236 28.95 23.83 17.29
N HIS A 237 28.00 23.02 16.81
CA HIS A 237 28.23 21.85 15.95
C HIS A 237 27.48 21.98 14.61
N SER A 238 27.25 23.21 14.16
CA SER A 238 26.51 23.51 12.94
C SER A 238 27.37 24.22 11.89
N THR A 239 27.25 23.80 10.63
CA THR A 239 27.94 24.41 9.48
C THR A 239 26.98 25.35 8.74
N LEU A 240 27.46 26.51 8.31
CA LEU A 240 26.72 27.39 7.39
C LEU A 240 26.97 26.94 5.95
N VAL A 241 25.92 26.72 5.17
CA VAL A 241 26.04 26.26 3.77
C VAL A 241 25.14 27.01 2.82
N LEU A 242 25.58 27.09 1.57
CA LEU A 242 24.73 27.30 0.40
C LEU A 242 24.14 25.95 0.00
N ALA A 243 22.83 25.80 0.15
CA ALA A 243 22.07 24.63 -0.28
C ALA A 243 21.30 24.94 -1.56
N VAL A 244 21.21 23.99 -2.49
CA VAL A 244 20.45 24.12 -3.75
C VAL A 244 19.43 23.00 -3.90
N GLY A 245 18.27 23.32 -4.45
CA GLY A 245 17.22 22.34 -4.75
C GLY A 245 16.17 22.90 -5.69
N VAL A 246 15.26 22.05 -6.14
CA VAL A 246 14.05 22.48 -6.86
C VAL A 246 12.99 22.89 -5.84
N GLU A 247 12.29 23.98 -6.11
CA GLU A 247 11.20 24.48 -5.27
C GLU A 247 10.00 24.88 -6.12
N MET A 248 8.87 25.10 -5.44
CA MET A 248 7.61 25.52 -6.02
C MET A 248 7.31 26.96 -5.60
N ASP A 249 6.88 27.79 -6.55
CA ASP A 249 6.77 29.25 -6.34
C ASP A 249 5.82 29.69 -5.23
N HIS A 250 4.73 28.96 -5.06
CA HIS A 250 3.70 29.27 -4.07
C HIS A 250 4.10 28.87 -2.64
N TYR A 251 5.30 28.31 -2.46
CA TYR A 251 5.81 27.77 -1.19
C TYR A 251 7.26 28.27 -0.92
N PRO A 252 7.50 29.60 -0.85
CA PRO A 252 8.84 30.19 -0.78
C PRO A 252 9.57 29.94 0.54
N ASP A 253 8.86 29.50 1.59
CA ASP A 253 9.44 29.11 2.87
C ASP A 253 9.61 27.58 3.00
N GLY A 254 9.31 26.82 1.95
CA GLY A 254 9.19 25.36 1.99
C GLY A 254 7.76 24.90 2.30
N LEU A 255 7.59 23.60 2.56
CA LEU A 255 6.28 23.00 2.83
C LEU A 255 5.96 22.93 4.33
N PHE A 256 4.73 23.33 4.66
CA PHE A 256 4.09 23.27 5.97
C PHE A 256 2.80 22.44 5.88
N ALA A 257 2.25 22.04 7.03
CA ALA A 257 1.08 21.16 7.10
C ALA A 257 -0.19 21.82 6.52
N ASP A 258 -0.26 23.15 6.61
CA ASP A 258 -1.32 24.07 6.19
C ASP A 258 -1.11 24.65 4.78
N CYS A 259 -0.03 24.26 4.08
CA CYS A 259 0.15 24.63 2.68
C CYS A 259 -1.04 24.18 1.83
N GLN A 260 -1.53 25.09 0.99
CA GLN A 260 -2.64 24.84 0.07
C GLN A 260 -2.33 23.66 -0.88
N ASP A 261 -3.38 23.16 -1.52
CA ASP A 261 -3.23 22.15 -2.56
C ASP A 261 -2.46 22.71 -3.76
N PHE A 262 -1.55 21.91 -4.32
CA PHE A 262 -0.89 22.28 -5.58
C PHE A 262 -1.88 22.12 -6.75
N ASP A 263 -2.11 23.19 -7.50
CA ASP A 263 -2.82 23.11 -8.77
C ASP A 263 -1.85 22.62 -9.87
N ALA A 264 -2.21 21.54 -10.56
CA ALA A 264 -1.44 20.98 -11.65
C ALA A 264 -1.22 21.95 -12.84
N GLN A 265 -2.04 23.00 -12.96
CA GLN A 265 -1.90 24.03 -14.00
C GLN A 265 -1.08 25.24 -13.53
N ALA A 266 -1.35 25.76 -12.33
CA ALA A 266 -0.67 26.95 -11.79
C ALA A 266 0.64 26.67 -11.01
N THR A 267 0.99 25.41 -10.71
CA THR A 267 2.25 25.09 -10.01
C THR A 267 3.47 25.29 -10.93
N MET A 268 4.33 26.22 -10.53
CA MET A 268 5.57 26.57 -11.21
C MET A 268 6.77 26.04 -10.41
N PHE A 269 7.79 25.53 -11.11
CA PHE A 269 9.01 24.97 -10.53
C PHE A 269 10.24 25.78 -10.93
N ARG A 270 11.19 25.98 -10.02
CA ARG A 270 12.52 26.53 -10.33
C ARG A 270 13.59 25.99 -9.41
N ILE A 271 14.85 26.14 -9.80
CA ILE A 271 15.99 25.90 -8.92
C ILE A 271 16.15 27.10 -7.99
N ARG A 272 16.35 26.85 -6.70
CA ARG A 272 16.54 27.85 -5.65
C ARG A 272 17.80 27.57 -4.83
N GLU A 273 18.45 28.66 -4.46
CA GLU A 273 19.52 28.71 -3.47
C GLU A 273 18.94 29.10 -2.11
N ARG A 274 19.39 28.44 -1.05
CA ARG A 274 19.18 28.85 0.35
C ARG A 274 20.50 28.91 1.07
N ILE A 275 20.62 29.82 2.03
CA ILE A 275 21.67 29.74 3.03
C ILE A 275 21.06 29.09 4.27
N ALA A 276 21.68 28.00 4.73
CA ALA A 276 21.16 27.15 5.80
C ALA A 276 22.23 26.94 6.87
N LEU A 277 21.80 26.96 8.14
CA LEU A 277 22.60 26.53 9.28
C LEU A 277 22.26 25.07 9.57
N VAL A 278 23.23 24.17 9.39
CA VAL A 278 23.02 22.73 9.33
C VAL A 278 23.75 22.03 10.47
N HIS A 279 22.99 21.38 11.35
CA HIS A 279 23.53 20.52 12.41
C HIS A 279 23.79 19.11 11.87
N LEU A 280 24.90 18.50 12.30
CA LEU A 280 25.38 17.19 11.85
C LEU A 280 25.50 16.22 13.03
N HIS A 281 24.93 15.02 12.92
CA HIS A 281 25.13 13.98 13.95
C HIS A 281 26.37 13.10 13.75
N GLN A 282 27.01 13.10 12.57
CA GLN A 282 28.31 12.46 12.25
C GLN A 282 28.85 12.96 10.88
N PRO A 283 30.11 12.66 10.46
CA PRO A 283 30.98 13.69 9.87
C PRO A 283 30.85 13.97 8.37
N ALA A 284 31.26 15.20 8.03
CA ALA A 284 31.56 15.78 6.71
C ALA A 284 30.38 15.88 5.72
N LEU A 285 30.01 17.11 5.37
CA LEU A 285 29.12 17.39 4.26
C LEU A 285 29.87 17.21 2.93
N THR A 286 29.25 16.47 2.00
CA THR A 286 29.68 16.40 0.61
C THR A 286 29.37 17.72 -0.12
N SER A 287 30.26 18.70 0.02
CA SER A 287 30.25 19.90 -0.84
C SER A 287 30.56 19.49 -2.29
N VAL A 288 29.74 19.95 -3.24
CA VAL A 288 29.83 19.47 -4.64
C VAL A 288 30.85 20.25 -5.48
N ALA A 289 31.26 21.45 -5.06
CA ALA A 289 32.26 22.22 -5.80
C ALA A 289 33.13 23.12 -4.92
N ALA A 290 34.43 23.12 -5.21
CA ALA A 290 35.30 24.21 -4.80
C ALA A 290 35.15 25.38 -5.80
N ARG A 291 34.78 26.56 -5.29
CA ARG A 291 34.72 27.85 -6.03
C ARG A 291 33.51 28.06 -6.96
N LEU A 292 32.28 27.98 -6.43
CA LEU A 292 31.12 28.53 -7.12
C LEU A 292 31.03 30.06 -6.90
N PRO A 293 30.41 30.82 -7.82
CA PRO A 293 30.17 32.26 -7.62
C PRO A 293 29.15 32.44 -6.51
N LEU A 294 29.63 32.87 -5.34
CA LEU A 294 28.84 33.03 -4.12
C LEU A 294 27.85 34.22 -4.19
N PRO A 295 26.67 34.15 -3.56
CA PRO A 295 25.71 35.26 -3.52
C PRO A 295 26.16 36.38 -2.57
N ASP A 296 26.02 37.64 -2.96
CA ASP A 296 26.48 38.77 -2.14
C ASP A 296 25.78 38.80 -0.75
N PRO A 297 26.51 38.69 0.38
CA PRO A 297 25.93 38.76 1.72
C PRO A 297 25.24 40.09 2.03
N ALA A 298 25.62 41.19 1.37
CA ALA A 298 24.96 42.48 1.53
C ALA A 298 23.54 42.52 0.92
N LEU A 299 23.21 41.59 0.00
CA LEU A 299 21.86 41.44 -0.58
C LEU A 299 20.97 40.46 0.21
N LEU A 300 21.47 39.94 1.34
CA LEU A 300 20.80 38.93 2.16
C LEU A 300 20.28 39.49 3.50
N SER A 301 20.52 40.77 3.79
CA SER A 301 19.88 41.48 4.88
C SER A 301 18.38 41.61 4.62
N LEU A 302 17.58 40.87 5.39
CA LEU A 302 16.13 41.04 5.45
C LEU A 302 15.76 42.45 5.95
N ASP A 303 15.45 43.35 5.02
CA ASP A 303 14.49 44.42 5.31
C ASP A 303 13.13 43.76 5.56
N ASP A 304 12.59 43.93 6.76
CA ASP A 304 11.44 43.19 7.30
C ASP A 304 10.09 43.56 6.64
N ASP A 305 10.11 44.28 5.52
CA ASP A 305 8.93 44.88 4.85
C ASP A 305 8.47 44.10 3.60
N MET A 306 8.41 42.77 3.72
CA MET A 306 7.72 41.90 2.75
C MET A 306 6.17 41.97 2.88
N SER A 307 5.64 43.09 3.38
CA SER A 307 4.20 43.39 3.44
C SER A 307 3.60 43.73 2.06
N HIS A 308 4.45 44.01 1.07
CA HIS A 308 4.03 44.38 -0.28
C HIS A 308 3.67 43.17 -1.14
N ARG A 309 2.36 42.95 -1.30
CA ARG A 309 1.78 42.08 -2.35
C ARG A 309 2.44 42.37 -3.70
N PRO A 310 2.77 41.35 -4.52
CA PRO A 310 3.25 41.59 -5.88
C PRO A 310 2.15 42.29 -6.69
N ARG A 311 2.38 43.56 -7.05
CA ARG A 311 1.55 44.24 -8.06
C ARG A 311 1.73 43.51 -9.39
N PRO A 312 0.64 43.19 -10.13
CA PRO A 312 0.79 42.64 -11.47
C PRO A 312 1.47 43.70 -12.36
N LEU A 313 2.66 43.38 -12.87
CA LEU A 313 3.36 44.24 -13.81
C LEU A 313 2.51 44.37 -15.08
N ALA A 314 2.15 45.61 -15.40
CA ALA A 314 1.32 45.93 -16.54
C ALA A 314 2.01 45.51 -17.86
N ARG A 315 1.25 44.87 -18.76
CA ARG A 315 1.67 44.65 -20.14
C ARG A 315 1.88 45.99 -20.85
N HIS A 316 3.12 46.46 -20.94
CA HIS A 316 3.52 47.47 -21.91
C HIS A 316 4.72 46.99 -22.74
N GLY A 317 4.45 46.76 -24.02
CA GLY A 317 5.37 46.21 -25.01
C GLY A 317 4.73 46.19 -26.39
N ARG A 318 4.17 47.33 -26.83
CA ARG A 318 3.66 47.51 -28.20
C ARG A 318 4.84 47.66 -29.16
N LEU A 319 4.88 46.84 -30.21
CA LEU A 319 5.52 47.16 -31.49
C LEU A 319 4.57 46.79 -32.65
N PRO A 320 4.75 47.39 -33.85
CA PRO A 320 3.61 47.81 -34.68
C PRO A 320 3.05 46.74 -35.64
N PRO A 321 1.82 46.92 -36.16
CA PRO A 321 1.16 45.97 -37.03
C PRO A 321 1.65 46.05 -38.47
N ARG A 322 1.70 44.92 -39.17
CA ARG A 322 1.85 44.87 -40.63
C ARG A 322 0.73 44.06 -41.27
N THR A 323 -0.35 44.79 -41.57
CA THR A 323 -1.28 44.65 -42.70
C THR A 323 -1.66 43.27 -43.26
N ALA A 324 -2.99 43.11 -43.46
CA ALA A 324 -3.70 42.31 -44.48
C ALA A 324 -4.33 40.97 -44.02
N ARG A 325 -5.52 40.57 -44.50
CA ARG A 325 -6.71 41.31 -45.04
C ARG A 325 -7.86 40.30 -45.20
N LEU A 326 -9.08 40.60 -44.73
CA LEU A 326 -10.34 39.84 -44.98
C LEU A 326 -10.33 38.40 -44.41
N GLN A 327 -11.46 37.71 -44.17
CA GLN A 327 -12.86 37.96 -44.56
C GLN A 327 -13.84 37.47 -43.47
N TRP A 328 -15.10 37.92 -43.51
CA TRP A 328 -16.18 37.55 -42.58
C TRP A 328 -16.97 36.30 -43.00
N ASN A 329 -17.66 35.70 -42.02
CA ASN A 329 -18.96 34.98 -42.00
C ASN A 329 -18.84 33.84 -40.96
N GLN A 330 -19.57 33.75 -39.84
CA GLN A 330 -21.00 33.96 -39.51
C GLN A 330 -21.90 32.78 -39.91
N GLU A 331 -22.41 32.07 -38.88
CA GLU A 331 -23.51 31.07 -38.87
C GLU A 331 -23.28 29.80 -39.75
N ASP A 332 -23.77 28.59 -39.46
CA ASP A 332 -24.87 28.19 -38.58
C ASP A 332 -24.77 26.73 -38.04
N ALA A 333 -25.51 26.47 -36.95
CA ALA A 333 -26.27 25.28 -36.54
C ALA A 333 -25.89 23.79 -36.87
N MET A 334 -25.99 22.97 -35.81
CA MET A 334 -26.76 21.69 -35.68
C MET A 334 -26.43 20.40 -36.49
N ASP A 335 -26.07 19.38 -35.70
CA ASP A 335 -26.71 18.04 -35.61
C ASP A 335 -26.29 16.86 -36.54
N THR A 336 -26.39 15.65 -35.96
CA THR A 336 -26.20 14.29 -36.53
C THR A 336 -24.77 13.94 -37.03
N GLY A 337 -24.30 12.69 -37.03
CA GLY A 337 -24.83 11.42 -36.52
C GLY A 337 -24.29 10.22 -37.33
N SER A 338 -23.85 9.15 -36.65
CA SER A 338 -23.49 7.82 -37.22
C SER A 338 -22.21 7.73 -38.09
N GLN A 339 -21.35 6.71 -37.92
CA GLN A 339 -21.25 5.45 -38.71
C GLN A 339 -21.17 5.65 -40.24
N SER A 340 -20.33 4.98 -41.03
CA SER A 340 -19.34 3.89 -40.79
C SER A 340 -18.06 4.17 -41.63
N ASP A 341 -17.16 3.28 -42.05
CA ASP A 341 -17.01 1.81 -42.01
C ASP A 341 -15.52 1.40 -42.14
N ASP A 342 -15.20 0.10 -42.14
CA ASP A 342 -13.88 -0.44 -42.52
C ASP A 342 -13.69 -0.49 -44.05
N GLN A 343 -12.51 -0.12 -44.57
CA GLN A 343 -11.86 -0.90 -45.63
C GLN A 343 -10.35 -0.62 -45.75
N ALA A 344 -9.59 -1.70 -45.94
CA ALA A 344 -8.18 -1.66 -46.28
C ALA A 344 -7.99 -1.58 -47.79
N ASP A 345 -6.83 -1.11 -48.23
CA ASP A 345 -6.11 -1.70 -49.37
C ASP A 345 -4.60 -1.48 -49.18
N ASP A 346 -3.82 -2.42 -49.70
CA ASP A 346 -2.37 -2.54 -49.57
C ASP A 346 -1.61 -1.85 -50.73
N GLU A 347 -0.27 -1.95 -50.64
CA GLU A 347 0.71 -1.95 -51.74
C GLU A 347 1.53 -0.70 -52.09
N GLU A 348 2.84 -0.90 -51.89
CA GLU A 348 3.99 -0.44 -52.70
C GLU A 348 4.37 1.06 -52.79
N GLY A 349 5.63 1.31 -53.15
CA GLY A 349 6.14 2.66 -53.46
C GLY A 349 7.48 3.04 -52.82
N ILE A 350 8.54 2.31 -53.16
CA ILE A 350 9.95 2.66 -52.87
C ILE A 350 10.26 4.10 -53.31
N GLU A 351 10.93 4.90 -52.46
CA GLU A 351 12.14 5.66 -52.88
C GLU A 351 12.94 6.25 -51.70
N ARG A 352 14.27 6.09 -51.76
CA ARG A 352 15.27 6.80 -50.93
C ARG A 352 16.10 7.70 -51.83
N PRO A 353 16.55 8.86 -51.33
CA PRO A 353 17.82 9.43 -51.76
C PRO A 353 18.99 9.12 -50.82
N GLU A 354 20.03 8.55 -51.41
CA GLU A 354 21.44 8.62 -51.05
C GLU A 354 21.96 10.08 -51.04
N GLN A 355 23.13 10.51 -50.54
CA GLN A 355 24.31 10.05 -49.76
C GLN A 355 24.97 11.39 -49.24
N ILE A 356 26.04 11.51 -48.45
CA ILE A 356 27.48 11.26 -48.72
C ILE A 356 28.31 11.54 -47.43
N PHE A 357 29.22 10.60 -47.10
CA PHE A 357 30.56 10.64 -46.45
C PHE A 357 31.16 11.91 -45.78
N ALA A 358 32.13 11.90 -44.85
CA ALA A 358 32.80 10.93 -43.91
C ALA A 358 33.97 11.70 -43.21
N PRO A 359 35.06 11.13 -42.61
CA PRO A 359 35.36 9.78 -42.07
C PRO A 359 35.98 9.75 -40.64
N LYS A 360 36.28 8.55 -40.11
CA LYS A 360 37.27 8.31 -39.03
C LYS A 360 38.06 6.99 -39.25
N PRO A 361 39.26 6.81 -38.67
CA PRO A 361 40.26 5.82 -39.11
C PRO A 361 40.18 4.44 -38.41
N PRO A 362 40.92 3.42 -38.89
CA PRO A 362 40.78 2.01 -38.47
C PRO A 362 41.81 1.53 -37.42
N LEU A 363 41.53 0.37 -36.82
CA LEU A 363 42.50 -0.46 -36.09
C LEU A 363 42.41 -1.93 -36.53
N GLN A 364 43.53 -2.65 -36.41
CA GLN A 364 43.80 -3.95 -37.03
C GLN A 364 43.33 -5.17 -36.17
N PRO A 365 43.15 -6.36 -36.78
CA PRO A 365 42.79 -7.59 -36.06
C PRO A 365 44.01 -8.40 -35.58
N VAL A 366 43.83 -9.17 -34.50
CA VAL A 366 44.82 -10.13 -33.97
C VAL A 366 44.35 -11.57 -34.18
N ARG A 367 45.29 -12.46 -34.50
CA ARG A 367 45.10 -13.87 -34.90
C ARG A 367 44.77 -14.81 -33.73
N CYS A 368 44.11 -15.93 -34.04
CA CYS A 368 44.14 -17.17 -33.24
C CYS A 368 44.89 -18.30 -34.02
N PRO A 369 45.57 -19.24 -33.34
CA PRO A 369 46.29 -20.37 -33.97
C PRO A 369 45.42 -21.64 -34.15
N PRO A 370 45.90 -22.67 -34.91
CA PRO A 370 45.08 -23.78 -35.39
C PRO A 370 45.13 -25.07 -34.54
N ALA A 371 44.39 -26.08 -35.01
CA ALA A 371 44.16 -27.39 -34.38
C ALA A 371 45.32 -28.41 -34.56
N LEU A 372 45.17 -29.58 -33.93
CA LEU A 372 45.99 -30.79 -34.08
C LEU A 372 45.08 -32.01 -34.30
N ASP A 373 45.53 -32.93 -35.14
CA ASP A 373 44.79 -34.11 -35.63
C ASP A 373 44.74 -35.30 -34.66
N SER A 374 43.83 -36.27 -34.91
CA SER A 374 44.19 -37.58 -35.55
C SER A 374 43.23 -38.76 -35.25
N HIS A 375 43.26 -39.75 -36.16
CA HIS A 375 42.67 -41.12 -36.15
C HIS A 375 41.12 -41.26 -36.26
N GLU A 376 40.57 -41.81 -37.36
CA GLU A 376 40.48 -43.24 -37.79
C GLU A 376 39.38 -44.05 -37.05
N SER A 377 38.57 -44.93 -37.64
CA SER A 377 38.54 -45.59 -38.97
C SER A 377 37.19 -46.32 -39.24
N GLY A 378 36.93 -46.76 -40.49
CA GLY A 378 35.89 -47.76 -40.87
C GLY A 378 34.74 -47.17 -41.71
N GLN A 379 34.65 -47.29 -43.05
CA GLN A 379 34.57 -48.43 -44.00
C GLN A 379 33.15 -48.96 -44.33
N GLN A 380 32.98 -49.26 -45.64
CA GLN A 380 31.89 -49.94 -46.37
C GLN A 380 30.77 -49.03 -46.96
N GLU A 381 30.82 -48.75 -48.28
CA GLU A 381 30.21 -49.53 -49.40
C GLU A 381 28.72 -49.18 -49.59
N SER A 382 28.37 -48.24 -50.49
CA SER A 382 28.22 -48.37 -51.96
C SER A 382 26.91 -49.02 -52.43
N SER A 383 26.06 -48.25 -53.11
CA SER A 383 25.45 -48.60 -54.42
C SER A 383 24.38 -47.58 -54.85
N GLN A 384 24.21 -47.45 -56.17
CA GLN A 384 23.21 -46.59 -56.82
C GLN A 384 21.85 -47.32 -56.93
N ALA A 385 20.75 -46.57 -56.96
CA ALA A 385 19.71 -46.66 -57.99
C ALA A 385 18.64 -45.57 -57.77
N ASN A 386 18.15 -44.97 -58.85
CA ASN A 386 16.83 -44.34 -58.86
C ASN A 386 15.78 -45.47 -58.90
N ASP A 387 14.65 -45.32 -58.22
CA ASP A 387 13.38 -45.35 -58.95
C ASP A 387 12.19 -44.75 -58.19
N ASP A 388 11.16 -44.43 -58.97
CA ASP A 388 9.96 -43.69 -58.63
C ASP A 388 8.92 -44.54 -57.87
N MET A 389 8.41 -44.08 -56.72
CA MET A 389 7.16 -44.58 -56.15
C MET A 389 6.50 -43.64 -55.12
N THR A 390 5.47 -42.93 -55.60
CA THR A 390 4.25 -42.47 -54.91
C THR A 390 4.16 -42.63 -53.37
N GLN A 391 4.25 -41.52 -52.64
CA GLN A 391 3.96 -41.47 -51.21
C GLN A 391 2.45 -41.66 -50.91
N PRO A 392 2.06 -42.59 -50.01
CA PRO A 392 0.74 -42.57 -49.40
C PRO A 392 0.65 -41.44 -48.35
N LYS A 393 -0.39 -40.63 -48.49
CA LYS A 393 -0.68 -39.45 -47.65
C LYS A 393 -0.86 -39.86 -46.17
N GLN A 394 0.14 -39.59 -45.32
CA GLN A 394 0.03 -39.85 -43.89
C GLN A 394 -1.17 -39.08 -43.28
N PRO A 395 -2.04 -39.74 -42.50
CA PRO A 395 -3.07 -39.04 -41.74
C PRO A 395 -2.42 -38.18 -40.65
N ALA A 396 -2.95 -36.99 -40.43
CA ALA A 396 -2.44 -36.06 -39.42
C ALA A 396 -2.44 -36.72 -38.02
N PRO A 397 -1.40 -36.51 -37.19
CA PRO A 397 -1.35 -37.10 -35.86
C PRO A 397 -2.52 -36.60 -35.02
N ALA A 398 -3.33 -37.54 -34.52
CA ALA A 398 -4.45 -37.23 -33.65
C ALA A 398 -3.95 -36.49 -32.40
N LEU A 399 -4.62 -35.38 -32.06
CA LEU A 399 -4.33 -34.60 -30.85
C LEU A 399 -4.39 -35.52 -29.61
N PRO A 400 -3.32 -35.63 -28.80
CA PRO A 400 -3.31 -36.46 -27.61
C PRO A 400 -4.30 -35.89 -26.59
N THR A 401 -5.50 -36.47 -26.60
CA THR A 401 -6.61 -36.07 -25.75
C THR A 401 -6.61 -36.96 -24.51
N CYS A 402 -6.78 -36.35 -23.33
CA CYS A 402 -6.60 -36.95 -22.00
C CYS A 402 -5.13 -37.21 -21.59
N ILE A 403 -4.50 -36.19 -21.00
CA ILE A 403 -3.35 -36.38 -20.11
C ILE A 403 -3.83 -37.25 -18.93
N ALA A 404 -3.17 -38.40 -18.73
CA ALA A 404 -3.48 -39.31 -17.61
C ALA A 404 -3.35 -38.59 -16.25
N PRO A 405 -4.13 -38.98 -15.22
CA PRO A 405 -4.01 -38.38 -13.89
C PRO A 405 -2.59 -38.52 -13.36
N PHE A 406 -2.05 -37.41 -12.85
CA PHE A 406 -0.68 -37.30 -12.34
C PHE A 406 -0.45 -38.25 -11.17
N GLU A 407 0.45 -39.24 -11.32
CA GLU A 407 0.91 -40.10 -10.23
C GLU A 407 2.10 -39.45 -9.49
N PRO A 408 1.95 -39.02 -8.23
CA PRO A 408 3.01 -38.33 -7.49
C PRO A 408 4.28 -39.17 -7.30
N VAL A 409 4.12 -40.51 -7.32
CA VAL A 409 5.14 -41.53 -7.04
C VAL A 409 6.27 -41.54 -8.08
N VAL A 410 5.96 -41.25 -9.36
CA VAL A 410 6.93 -41.35 -10.47
C VAL A 410 8.08 -40.33 -10.33
N LEU A 411 7.80 -39.14 -9.80
CA LEU A 411 8.85 -38.14 -9.55
C LEU A 411 9.74 -38.52 -8.35
N PHE A 412 9.24 -39.33 -7.41
CA PHE A 412 9.99 -39.78 -6.24
C PHE A 412 10.79 -41.07 -6.47
N SER A 413 10.35 -41.96 -7.36
CA SER A 413 11.09 -43.19 -7.69
C SER A 413 12.40 -42.90 -8.44
N THR A 414 12.49 -41.77 -9.14
CA THR A 414 13.68 -41.35 -9.90
C THR A 414 14.68 -40.51 -9.10
N LEU A 415 14.45 -40.29 -7.80
CA LEU A 415 15.38 -39.56 -6.93
C LEU A 415 16.49 -40.48 -6.41
N PRO A 416 17.77 -40.05 -6.46
CA PRO A 416 18.88 -40.86 -5.98
C PRO A 416 18.76 -41.15 -4.47
N GLN A 417 19.45 -42.19 -4.00
CA GLN A 417 19.69 -42.34 -2.57
C GLN A 417 20.54 -41.16 -2.07
N VAL A 418 20.27 -40.75 -0.84
CA VAL A 418 20.84 -39.54 -0.25
C VAL A 418 21.84 -39.94 0.83
N SER A 419 23.07 -39.42 0.73
CA SER A 419 24.11 -39.61 1.73
C SER A 419 23.78 -38.84 3.02
N ASN A 420 24.20 -39.39 4.17
CA ASN A 420 24.00 -38.77 5.48
C ASN A 420 24.46 -37.30 5.46
N PRO A 421 23.53 -36.35 5.65
CA PRO A 421 23.84 -34.93 5.51
C PRO A 421 24.64 -34.39 6.70
N ALA A 422 25.37 -33.29 6.46
CA ALA A 422 26.03 -32.53 7.52
C ALA A 422 24.99 -31.90 8.48
N PRO A 423 25.33 -31.66 9.76
CA PRO A 423 24.40 -31.10 10.74
C PRO A 423 23.81 -29.75 10.31
N SER A 424 22.57 -29.51 10.74
CA SER A 424 21.75 -28.35 10.34
C SER A 424 22.45 -27.02 10.58
N ARG A 425 22.59 -26.21 9.52
CA ARG A 425 22.97 -24.79 9.62
C ARG A 425 21.71 -23.93 9.71
N THR A 426 21.79 -22.81 10.42
CA THR A 426 20.68 -21.84 10.50
C THR A 426 20.59 -21.08 9.18
N PHE A 427 19.63 -21.46 8.31
CA PHE A 427 19.49 -20.83 7.00
C PHE A 427 18.77 -19.49 7.08
N ALA A 428 19.31 -18.47 6.41
CA ALA A 428 18.73 -17.14 6.38
C ALA A 428 18.98 -16.48 5.03
N LEU A 429 18.10 -15.56 4.63
CA LEU A 429 18.41 -14.68 3.51
C LEU A 429 19.61 -13.78 3.90
N PRO A 430 20.62 -13.63 3.05
CA PRO A 430 21.70 -12.67 3.27
C PRO A 430 21.16 -11.27 3.54
N THR A 431 21.75 -10.55 4.50
CA THR A 431 21.24 -9.25 4.97
C THR A 431 20.97 -8.26 3.84
N SER A 432 21.88 -8.18 2.86
CA SER A 432 21.75 -7.30 1.67
C SER A 432 20.61 -7.67 0.72
N LEU A 433 20.12 -8.91 0.74
CA LEU A 433 18.90 -9.34 0.04
C LEU A 433 17.66 -9.16 0.91
N ALA A 434 17.75 -9.43 2.22
CA ALA A 434 16.65 -9.24 3.16
C ALA A 434 16.17 -7.77 3.19
N GLU A 435 17.09 -6.80 3.24
CA GLU A 435 16.78 -5.38 3.13
C GLU A 435 16.07 -4.98 1.83
N ARG A 436 16.37 -5.65 0.71
CA ARG A 436 15.71 -5.38 -0.58
C ARG A 436 14.30 -5.95 -0.63
N VAL A 437 14.05 -7.06 0.07
CA VAL A 437 12.71 -7.66 0.19
C VAL A 437 11.82 -6.80 1.10
N THR A 438 12.30 -6.39 2.28
CA THR A 438 11.50 -5.61 3.25
C THR A 438 11.05 -4.25 2.71
N ARG A 439 11.84 -3.62 1.83
CA ARG A 439 11.49 -2.35 1.16
C ARG A 439 10.34 -2.46 0.14
N ARG A 440 9.89 -3.65 -0.25
CA ARG A 440 8.73 -3.85 -1.16
C ARG A 440 7.55 -4.50 -0.43
N ALA A 441 6.64 -3.66 0.06
CA ALA A 441 5.48 -4.04 0.90
C ALA A 441 4.61 -5.21 0.36
N ASP A 442 4.52 -5.38 -0.96
CA ASP A 442 3.70 -6.44 -1.58
C ASP A 442 4.27 -7.86 -1.37
N TRP A 443 5.54 -7.99 -0.99
CA TRP A 443 6.31 -9.25 -1.01
C TRP A 443 6.39 -9.86 0.39
N THR A 444 5.24 -10.34 0.86
CA THR A 444 5.03 -10.77 2.26
C THR A 444 5.79 -12.02 2.74
N ARG A 445 6.57 -12.72 1.90
CA ARG A 445 7.36 -13.91 2.29
C ARG A 445 8.67 -14.03 1.51
N GLY A 446 9.78 -14.12 2.23
CA GLY A 446 11.08 -14.54 1.70
C GLY A 446 11.23 -16.06 1.65
N ARG A 447 12.31 -16.55 1.02
CA ARG A 447 12.66 -17.97 0.92
C ARG A 447 12.88 -18.65 2.26
N PHE A 448 13.54 -17.96 3.18
CA PHE A 448 13.83 -18.42 4.52
C PHE A 448 13.16 -17.48 5.52
N ALA A 449 12.57 -18.05 6.56
CA ALA A 449 12.07 -17.35 7.73
C ALA A 449 12.30 -18.25 8.95
N ASP A 450 12.74 -17.66 10.07
CA ASP A 450 13.01 -18.35 11.33
C ASP A 450 13.92 -19.59 11.19
N GLY A 451 14.98 -19.48 10.38
CA GLY A 451 15.92 -20.58 10.09
C GLY A 451 15.45 -21.57 9.01
N LEU A 452 14.19 -21.49 8.56
CA LEU A 452 13.52 -22.55 7.82
C LEU A 452 13.06 -22.13 6.42
N LEU A 453 13.17 -23.08 5.49
CA LEU A 453 12.71 -22.96 4.12
C LEU A 453 11.18 -22.80 4.06
N GLN A 454 10.73 -21.81 3.31
CA GLN A 454 9.31 -21.47 3.16
C GLN A 454 8.75 -22.05 1.87
N ALA A 455 7.60 -22.70 1.97
CA ALA A 455 6.79 -23.05 0.81
C ALA A 455 6.02 -21.83 0.30
N HIS A 456 5.80 -21.74 -1.01
CA HIS A 456 4.91 -20.72 -1.59
C HIS A 456 3.45 -20.89 -1.12
N GLN A 457 3.04 -22.13 -0.85
CA GLN A 457 1.73 -22.46 -0.32
C GLN A 457 1.64 -22.06 1.16
N LYS A 458 0.84 -21.04 1.49
CA LYS A 458 0.89 -20.34 2.80
C LYS A 458 0.78 -21.19 4.08
N HIS A 459 0.25 -22.41 3.97
CA HIS A 459 -0.09 -23.34 5.05
C HIS A 459 0.88 -24.54 5.14
N GLN A 460 2.07 -24.41 4.54
CA GLN A 460 3.10 -25.45 4.52
C GLN A 460 4.41 -24.86 5.05
N ARG A 461 5.05 -25.59 5.97
CA ARG A 461 6.34 -25.27 6.58
C ARG A 461 7.26 -26.46 6.44
N PHE A 462 8.52 -26.23 6.04
CA PHE A 462 9.54 -27.27 6.07
C PHE A 462 10.13 -27.39 7.48
N LEU A 463 10.33 -28.62 7.96
CA LEU A 463 11.09 -28.92 9.18
C LEU A 463 12.58 -29.11 8.84
N SER A 464 12.84 -29.83 7.75
CA SER A 464 14.16 -30.06 7.18
C SER A 464 14.06 -30.14 5.65
N HIS A 465 15.18 -29.93 4.96
CA HIS A 465 15.30 -30.11 3.52
C HIS A 465 16.72 -30.51 3.13
N GLN A 466 16.86 -31.03 1.91
CA GLN A 466 18.15 -31.32 1.29
C GLN A 466 18.07 -31.07 -0.21
N LEU A 467 19.14 -30.51 -0.77
CA LEU A 467 19.32 -30.36 -2.22
C LEU A 467 19.41 -31.72 -2.90
N VAL A 468 18.66 -31.89 -3.98
CA VAL A 468 18.85 -33.03 -4.89
C VAL A 468 20.07 -32.72 -5.77
N PRO A 469 20.94 -33.71 -6.08
CA PRO A 469 22.00 -33.56 -7.06
C PRO A 469 21.47 -33.12 -8.44
N PRO A 470 22.25 -32.36 -9.23
CA PRO A 470 21.91 -32.07 -10.62
C PRO A 470 21.60 -33.35 -11.40
N ARG A 471 20.53 -33.34 -12.20
CA ARG A 471 20.11 -34.49 -13.01
C ARG A 471 19.43 -34.03 -14.31
N PRO A 472 19.58 -34.78 -15.41
CA PRO A 472 18.83 -34.50 -16.62
C PRO A 472 17.33 -34.68 -16.36
N LEU A 473 16.52 -33.83 -17.00
CA LEU A 473 15.08 -34.06 -17.13
C LEU A 473 14.81 -34.69 -18.49
N ASP A 474 14.06 -35.79 -18.50
CA ASP A 474 13.44 -36.27 -19.74
C ASP A 474 12.30 -35.33 -20.18
N GLY A 475 11.83 -35.50 -21.42
CA GLY A 475 10.75 -34.68 -21.97
C GLY A 475 9.44 -34.82 -21.18
N THR A 476 9.20 -36.00 -20.59
CA THR A 476 8.00 -36.33 -19.82
C THR A 476 7.95 -35.57 -18.49
N ALA A 477 8.98 -35.72 -17.65
CA ALA A 477 9.10 -35.02 -16.37
C ALA A 477 9.16 -33.50 -16.59
N ARG A 478 9.88 -33.01 -17.60
CA ARG A 478 9.86 -31.58 -17.97
C ARG A 478 8.44 -31.08 -18.27
N THR A 479 7.65 -31.85 -19.01
CA THR A 479 6.25 -31.50 -19.31
C THR A 479 5.38 -31.53 -18.04
N GLN A 480 5.57 -32.50 -17.15
CA GLN A 480 4.89 -32.58 -15.85
C GLN A 480 5.23 -31.39 -14.96
N TYR A 481 6.51 -31.00 -14.85
CA TYR A 481 6.96 -29.80 -14.13
C TYR A 481 6.24 -28.55 -14.63
N LEU A 482 6.18 -28.34 -15.95
CA LEU A 482 5.47 -27.22 -16.57
C LEU A 482 3.97 -27.24 -16.28
N ALA A 483 3.31 -28.40 -16.40
CA ALA A 483 1.88 -28.55 -16.11
C ALA A 483 1.56 -28.22 -14.64
N THR A 484 2.35 -28.77 -13.71
CA THR A 484 2.19 -28.52 -12.27
C THR A 484 2.40 -27.05 -11.93
N LEU A 485 3.45 -26.40 -12.46
CA LEU A 485 3.66 -24.96 -12.31
C LEU A 485 2.47 -24.16 -12.86
N LYS A 486 2.03 -24.43 -14.10
CA LYS A 486 0.90 -23.71 -14.72
C LYS A 486 -0.42 -23.85 -13.96
N SER A 487 -0.63 -24.97 -13.26
CA SER A 487 -1.79 -25.17 -12.38
C SER A 487 -1.80 -24.28 -11.14
N GLN A 488 -0.62 -23.85 -10.64
CA GLN A 488 -0.51 -23.10 -9.40
C GLN A 488 -0.84 -21.63 -9.62
N ARG A 489 -2.12 -21.27 -9.44
CA ARG A 489 -2.66 -19.89 -9.52
C ARG A 489 -1.87 -18.81 -8.77
N GLN A 490 -1.03 -19.19 -7.81
CA GLN A 490 -0.22 -18.26 -7.00
C GLN A 490 1.14 -17.90 -7.64
N LEU A 491 1.54 -18.50 -8.77
CA LEU A 491 2.72 -18.07 -9.52
C LEU A 491 2.49 -16.66 -10.09
N HIS A 492 3.09 -15.66 -9.43
CA HIS A 492 3.10 -14.29 -9.93
C HIS A 492 3.66 -14.23 -11.36
N LYS A 493 3.08 -13.37 -12.20
CA LYS A 493 3.33 -13.19 -13.66
C LYS A 493 4.79 -13.24 -14.16
N TYR A 494 5.78 -13.08 -13.29
CA TYR A 494 7.20 -12.99 -13.64
C TYR A 494 8.01 -14.26 -13.34
N ALA A 495 7.61 -15.07 -12.37
CA ALA A 495 8.35 -16.27 -11.99
C ALA A 495 8.23 -17.43 -13.00
N PRO A 496 7.07 -17.66 -13.66
CA PRO A 496 6.96 -18.65 -14.73
C PRO A 496 8.05 -18.48 -15.78
N VAL A 497 8.25 -17.29 -16.34
CA VAL A 497 9.24 -17.06 -17.41
C VAL A 497 10.66 -17.48 -16.99
N VAL A 498 11.13 -17.07 -15.80
CA VAL A 498 12.48 -17.43 -15.33
C VAL A 498 12.62 -18.94 -15.12
N ILE A 499 11.60 -19.59 -14.56
CA ILE A 499 11.59 -21.03 -14.32
C ILE A 499 11.48 -21.80 -15.65
N GLU A 500 10.61 -21.38 -16.56
CA GLU A 500 10.40 -21.98 -17.89
C GLU A 500 11.65 -21.88 -18.77
N THR A 501 12.41 -20.78 -18.67
CA THR A 501 13.72 -20.63 -19.34
C THR A 501 14.76 -21.55 -18.70
N LEU A 502 14.93 -21.54 -17.37
CA LEU A 502 15.92 -22.42 -16.72
C LEU A 502 15.61 -23.91 -16.90
N LEU A 503 14.33 -24.31 -16.93
CA LEU A 503 13.91 -25.69 -17.18
C LEU A 503 14.28 -26.19 -18.59
N GLN A 504 14.59 -25.30 -19.55
CA GLN A 504 15.12 -25.69 -20.86
C GLN A 504 16.54 -26.25 -20.77
N HIS A 505 17.34 -25.77 -19.81
CA HIS A 505 18.72 -26.17 -19.58
C HIS A 505 18.85 -27.41 -18.68
N GLY A 506 17.78 -27.80 -17.96
CA GLY A 506 17.76 -28.96 -17.06
C GLY A 506 17.93 -28.58 -15.57
N LEU A 507 17.93 -29.58 -14.68
CA LEU A 507 18.01 -29.36 -13.23
C LEU A 507 19.46 -29.32 -12.75
N GLY A 508 19.83 -28.22 -12.10
CA GLY A 508 21.19 -27.99 -11.61
C GLY A 508 22.20 -27.52 -12.66
N VAL A 509 21.76 -27.30 -13.91
CA VAL A 509 22.60 -26.64 -14.93
C VAL A 509 22.59 -25.14 -14.68
N TYR A 510 23.78 -24.55 -14.56
CA TYR A 510 23.98 -23.15 -14.20
C TYR A 510 24.14 -22.26 -15.44
N VAL A 511 23.19 -21.34 -15.63
CA VAL A 511 23.15 -20.35 -16.71
C VAL A 511 23.69 -19.00 -16.21
N ALA A 512 24.53 -18.31 -16.99
CA ALA A 512 25.12 -17.03 -16.58
C ALA A 512 24.06 -15.90 -16.51
N HIS A 513 24.26 -14.90 -15.64
CA HIS A 513 23.30 -13.80 -15.45
C HIS A 513 22.91 -13.11 -16.76
N GLN A 514 23.89 -12.76 -17.59
CA GLN A 514 23.66 -12.03 -18.86
C GLN A 514 22.95 -12.89 -19.90
N GLU A 515 23.25 -14.19 -19.95
CA GLU A 515 22.64 -15.14 -20.87
C GLU A 515 21.18 -15.41 -20.49
N LEU A 516 20.91 -15.69 -19.22
CA LEU A 516 19.54 -15.84 -18.72
C LEU A 516 18.76 -14.53 -18.86
N LEU A 517 19.41 -13.39 -18.62
CA LEU A 517 18.80 -12.07 -18.79
C LEU A 517 18.41 -11.80 -20.24
N SER A 518 19.26 -12.11 -21.23
CA SER A 518 18.94 -11.90 -22.64
C SER A 518 17.76 -12.78 -23.07
N GLN A 519 17.76 -14.06 -22.66
CA GLN A 519 16.67 -15.02 -22.92
C GLN A 519 15.33 -14.51 -22.36
N ILE A 520 15.24 -14.11 -21.09
CA ILE A 520 13.97 -13.67 -20.47
C ILE A 520 13.57 -12.24 -20.86
N SER A 521 14.50 -11.38 -21.30
CA SER A 521 14.22 -9.97 -21.66
C SER A 521 13.33 -9.83 -22.88
N THR A 522 13.38 -10.82 -23.79
CA THR A 522 12.43 -10.96 -24.92
C THR A 522 10.97 -10.87 -24.48
N THR A 523 10.66 -11.49 -23.33
CA THR A 523 9.30 -11.65 -22.80
C THR A 523 8.98 -10.61 -21.72
N LEU A 524 9.92 -10.34 -20.81
CA LEU A 524 9.68 -9.48 -19.64
C LEU A 524 10.10 -8.01 -19.84
N LYS A 525 10.83 -7.70 -20.91
CA LYS A 525 11.35 -6.35 -21.24
C LYS A 525 11.99 -5.70 -19.99
N ALA A 526 11.61 -4.46 -19.65
CA ALA A 526 12.13 -3.72 -18.50
C ALA A 526 12.03 -4.42 -17.13
N LYS A 527 11.19 -5.47 -16.99
CA LYS A 527 11.02 -6.21 -15.71
C LYS A 527 11.94 -7.42 -15.56
N ALA A 528 12.72 -7.78 -16.58
CA ALA A 528 13.60 -8.94 -16.55
C ALA A 528 14.61 -8.89 -15.38
N ASN A 529 15.29 -7.76 -15.21
CA ASN A 529 16.28 -7.49 -14.16
C ASN A 529 15.73 -7.73 -12.74
N ASP A 530 14.56 -7.15 -12.45
CA ASP A 530 13.84 -7.34 -11.19
C ASP A 530 13.49 -8.82 -11.02
N SER A 531 12.86 -9.42 -12.03
CA SER A 531 12.33 -10.79 -11.97
C SER A 531 13.41 -11.80 -11.63
N LEU A 532 14.60 -11.67 -12.24
CA LEU A 532 15.77 -12.50 -11.97
C LEU A 532 16.38 -12.22 -10.59
N SER A 533 16.45 -10.95 -10.17
CA SER A 533 16.92 -10.57 -8.83
C SER A 533 16.02 -11.11 -7.72
N PHE A 534 14.71 -11.20 -7.96
CA PHE A 534 13.74 -11.71 -7.00
C PHE A 534 13.53 -13.23 -7.06
N ALA A 535 13.97 -13.92 -8.11
CA ALA A 535 13.81 -15.37 -8.24
C ALA A 535 14.51 -16.14 -7.09
N ILE A 536 15.68 -15.65 -6.67
CA ILE A 536 16.53 -16.26 -5.63
C ILE A 536 16.06 -16.00 -4.19
N VAL A 537 15.16 -15.05 -3.96
CA VAL A 537 14.61 -14.75 -2.61
C VAL A 537 13.19 -15.28 -2.42
N ARG A 538 12.61 -15.94 -3.42
CA ARG A 538 11.24 -16.48 -3.36
C ARG A 538 11.16 -17.80 -2.56
N PRO A 539 10.02 -18.04 -1.88
CA PRO A 539 9.63 -19.36 -1.39
C PRO A 539 9.70 -20.44 -2.47
N VAL A 540 9.88 -21.69 -2.07
CA VAL A 540 9.98 -22.84 -2.98
C VAL A 540 8.60 -23.33 -3.44
N TYR A 541 8.53 -23.89 -4.65
CA TYR A 541 7.30 -24.43 -5.21
C TYR A 541 7.26 -25.94 -4.97
N VAL A 542 6.30 -26.42 -4.17
CA VAL A 542 6.04 -27.86 -4.03
C VAL A 542 5.43 -28.38 -5.33
N VAL A 543 6.04 -29.42 -5.91
CA VAL A 543 5.61 -30.03 -7.17
C VAL A 543 4.96 -31.39 -6.93
N SER A 544 5.51 -32.18 -6.01
CA SER A 544 4.93 -33.46 -5.60
C SER A 544 5.06 -33.62 -4.08
N SER A 545 4.17 -34.40 -3.48
CA SER A 545 4.25 -34.80 -2.08
C SER A 545 3.74 -36.22 -1.92
N VAL A 546 4.48 -37.04 -1.18
CA VAL A 546 4.15 -38.44 -0.87
C VAL A 546 4.22 -38.69 0.64
N ASP A 547 3.59 -39.76 1.09
CA ASP A 547 3.61 -40.16 2.50
C ASP A 547 4.93 -40.83 2.86
N ARG A 548 5.29 -40.79 4.16
CA ARG A 548 6.60 -41.22 4.70
C ARG A 548 7.05 -42.61 4.24
N ASP A 549 6.09 -43.53 4.09
CA ASP A 549 6.33 -44.94 3.77
C ASP A 549 6.71 -45.15 2.29
N THR A 550 6.59 -44.12 1.43
CA THR A 550 6.90 -44.21 -0.01
C THR A 550 8.40 -44.21 -0.30
N ARG A 551 9.19 -43.48 0.51
CA ARG A 551 10.66 -43.38 0.44
C ARG A 551 11.22 -43.31 1.86
N PRO A 552 11.20 -44.42 2.62
CA PRO A 552 11.62 -44.43 4.02
C PRO A 552 13.12 -44.11 4.18
N ASP A 553 13.93 -44.36 3.15
CA ASP A 553 15.33 -43.95 3.07
C ASP A 553 15.49 -42.43 3.11
N LEU A 554 14.77 -41.70 2.24
CA LEU A 554 14.79 -40.24 2.20
C LEU A 554 14.13 -39.63 3.43
N TRP A 555 13.06 -40.26 3.93
CA TRP A 555 12.39 -39.84 5.15
C TRP A 555 13.34 -39.88 6.35
N ASN A 556 14.00 -41.01 6.60
CA ASN A 556 14.90 -41.19 7.74
C ASN A 556 16.10 -40.23 7.66
N ALA A 557 16.68 -40.04 6.47
CA ALA A 557 17.77 -39.07 6.26
C ALA A 557 17.34 -37.63 6.58
N LEU A 558 16.11 -37.23 6.20
CA LEU A 558 15.57 -35.90 6.50
C LEU A 558 15.10 -35.74 7.95
N VAL A 559 14.62 -36.80 8.60
CA VAL A 559 14.28 -36.79 10.04
C VAL A 559 15.54 -36.57 10.87
N ALA A 560 16.67 -37.17 10.48
CA ALA A 560 17.96 -36.93 11.13
C ALA A 560 18.48 -35.49 11.02
N LEU A 561 17.90 -34.66 10.12
CA LEU A 561 18.16 -33.23 10.01
C LEU A 561 17.18 -32.34 10.78
N VAL A 562 16.09 -32.88 11.32
CA VAL A 562 15.17 -32.10 12.14
C VAL A 562 15.81 -31.88 13.51
N ASP A 563 15.74 -30.65 14.02
CA ASP A 563 16.14 -30.31 15.38
C ASP A 563 15.51 -31.31 16.38
N PRO A 564 16.28 -32.02 17.23
CA PRO A 564 15.75 -32.97 18.21
C PRO A 564 14.68 -32.39 19.15
N ALA A 565 14.61 -31.07 19.31
CA ALA A 565 13.55 -30.40 20.07
C ALA A 565 12.21 -30.27 19.31
N VAL A 566 12.19 -30.53 18.00
CA VAL A 566 11.02 -30.37 17.12
C VAL A 566 10.42 -31.73 16.76
N SER A 567 9.25 -32.05 17.32
CA SER A 567 8.52 -33.26 16.98
C SER A 567 8.03 -33.26 15.53
N VAL A 568 8.37 -34.29 14.75
CA VAL A 568 7.80 -34.52 13.41
C VAL A 568 6.41 -35.17 13.55
N PRO A 569 5.31 -34.51 13.15
CA PRO A 569 3.96 -35.06 13.30
C PRO A 569 3.66 -36.14 12.26
N ASP A 570 2.79 -37.10 12.57
CA ASP A 570 2.37 -38.17 11.64
C ASP A 570 1.74 -37.65 10.33
N THR A 571 1.21 -36.42 10.33
CA THR A 571 0.64 -35.77 9.14
C THR A 571 1.68 -35.05 8.27
N ALA A 572 2.96 -35.12 8.62
CA ALA A 572 4.04 -34.60 7.80
C ALA A 572 4.24 -35.47 6.56
N GLN A 573 4.57 -34.84 5.43
CA GLN A 573 4.74 -35.51 4.14
C GLN A 573 6.12 -35.22 3.58
N LEU A 574 6.63 -36.14 2.77
CA LEU A 574 7.85 -35.92 2.01
C LEU A 574 7.49 -35.10 0.77
N ALA A 575 8.07 -33.91 0.62
CA ALA A 575 7.77 -33.00 -0.49
C ALA A 575 8.98 -32.85 -1.43
N LEU A 576 8.72 -32.92 -2.74
CA LEU A 576 9.66 -32.56 -3.78
C LEU A 576 9.32 -31.15 -4.26
N THR A 577 10.31 -30.28 -4.25
CA THR A 577 10.16 -28.85 -4.55
C THR A 577 11.15 -28.39 -5.60
N ILE A 578 10.84 -27.29 -6.27
CA ILE A 578 11.78 -26.57 -7.13
C ILE A 578 11.92 -25.10 -6.76
N ALA A 579 13.12 -24.57 -6.95
CA ALA A 579 13.46 -23.19 -6.74
C ALA A 579 14.54 -22.72 -7.73
N VAL A 580 14.57 -21.42 -8.03
CA VAL A 580 15.66 -20.81 -8.79
C VAL A 580 16.77 -20.45 -7.81
N ASP A 581 17.85 -21.21 -7.81
CA ASP A 581 19.02 -20.95 -6.97
C ASP A 581 20.08 -20.16 -7.75
N CYS A 582 20.95 -19.48 -7.01
CA CYS A 582 22.16 -18.85 -7.55
C CYS A 582 23.36 -19.55 -6.92
N LEU A 583 24.42 -19.72 -7.69
CA LEU A 583 25.67 -20.33 -7.23
C LEU A 583 26.21 -19.59 -5.99
N GLY A 584 26.44 -20.33 -4.90
CA GLY A 584 26.88 -19.81 -3.60
C GLY A 584 25.75 -19.30 -2.70
N LEU A 585 24.49 -19.35 -3.17
CA LEU A 585 23.28 -18.91 -2.44
C LEU A 585 22.20 -20.00 -2.39
N GLU A 586 22.59 -21.26 -2.56
CA GLU A 586 21.70 -22.41 -2.39
C GLU A 586 21.26 -22.56 -0.93
N GLU A 587 22.20 -22.54 0.01
CA GLU A 587 21.93 -22.74 1.44
C GLU A 587 22.57 -21.62 2.28
N PRO A 588 22.11 -20.37 2.08
CA PRO A 588 22.75 -19.19 2.66
C PRO A 588 22.46 -19.04 4.16
N THR A 589 23.40 -18.42 4.84
CA THR A 589 23.26 -17.79 6.16
C THR A 589 23.07 -16.28 5.99
N ALA A 590 22.74 -15.56 7.07
CA ALA A 590 22.63 -14.09 7.05
C ALA A 590 23.94 -13.38 6.62
N GLU A 591 25.08 -14.02 6.89
CA GLU A 591 26.44 -13.55 6.61
C GLU A 591 26.95 -13.97 5.22
N THR A 592 26.23 -14.82 4.49
CA THR A 592 26.70 -15.32 3.19
C THR A 592 26.80 -14.18 2.18
N GLU A 593 28.01 -13.97 1.64
CA GLU A 593 28.24 -12.94 0.64
C GLU A 593 27.39 -13.18 -0.62
N VAL A 594 26.77 -12.11 -1.10
CA VAL A 594 25.90 -12.15 -2.28
C VAL A 594 26.78 -11.81 -3.49
N PRO A 595 27.01 -12.73 -4.44
CA PRO A 595 27.91 -12.47 -5.56
C PRO A 595 27.53 -11.21 -6.34
N GLN A 596 28.52 -10.51 -6.87
CA GLN A 596 28.30 -9.39 -7.79
C GLN A 596 27.41 -9.85 -8.95
N ARG A 597 26.53 -8.95 -9.41
CA ARG A 597 25.38 -9.33 -10.22
C ARG A 597 25.80 -9.95 -11.56
N GLU A 598 26.88 -9.43 -12.10
CA GLU A 598 27.46 -9.70 -13.41
C GLU A 598 28.03 -11.13 -13.48
N ILE A 599 28.55 -11.64 -12.36
CA ILE A 599 29.16 -12.97 -12.23
C ILE A 599 28.20 -14.05 -11.72
N ARG A 600 26.94 -13.70 -11.39
CA ARG A 600 25.96 -14.68 -10.90
C ARG A 600 25.67 -15.74 -11.95
N LYS A 601 25.51 -16.98 -11.50
CA LYS A 601 25.02 -18.10 -12.29
C LYS A 601 23.78 -18.68 -11.60
N TYR A 602 22.74 -18.97 -12.37
CA TYR A 602 21.44 -19.39 -11.87
C TYR A 602 21.10 -20.79 -12.37
N ALA A 603 20.51 -21.61 -11.50
CA ALA A 603 20.04 -22.94 -11.87
C ALA A 603 18.63 -23.17 -11.31
N LEU A 604 17.80 -23.96 -11.99
CA LEU A 604 16.63 -24.53 -11.36
C LEU A 604 17.07 -25.76 -10.56
N ARG A 605 16.85 -25.76 -9.25
CA ARG A 605 17.25 -26.86 -8.35
C ARG A 605 16.02 -27.54 -7.75
N GLU A 606 16.12 -28.86 -7.64
CA GLU A 606 15.21 -29.67 -6.84
C GLU A 606 15.67 -29.70 -5.36
N ARG A 607 14.71 -29.74 -4.44
CA ARG A 607 14.95 -30.08 -3.03
C ARG A 607 13.88 -31.04 -2.55
N ILE A 608 14.29 -32.03 -1.78
CA ILE A 608 13.40 -32.84 -0.95
C ILE A 608 13.32 -32.23 0.45
N GLY A 609 12.21 -32.41 1.15
CA GLY A 609 12.09 -31.97 2.53
C GLY A 609 10.84 -32.50 3.23
N ILE A 610 10.87 -32.49 4.56
CA ILE A 610 9.70 -32.85 5.38
C ILE A 610 8.82 -31.61 5.50
N VAL A 611 7.64 -31.65 4.88
CA VAL A 611 6.65 -30.57 4.93
C VAL A 611 5.54 -30.92 5.91
N VAL A 612 5.23 -30.00 6.82
CA VAL A 612 4.04 -30.06 7.66
C VAL A 612 2.98 -29.16 7.04
N LYS A 613 1.81 -29.74 6.76
CA LYS A 613 0.59 -28.96 6.52
C LYS A 613 0.12 -28.44 7.88
N ASP A 614 -0.06 -27.13 7.97
CA ASP A 614 -0.48 -26.45 9.20
C ASP A 614 -1.99 -26.65 9.46
N VAL A 615 -2.33 -27.91 9.77
CA VAL A 615 -3.68 -28.36 10.09
C VAL A 615 -4.07 -27.87 11.48
N GLU A 616 -3.10 -27.69 12.38
CA GLU A 616 -3.34 -27.16 13.72
C GLU A 616 -3.62 -25.66 13.73
N ALA A 617 -3.03 -24.82 12.87
CA ALA A 617 -3.51 -23.43 12.74
C ALA A 617 -4.99 -23.34 12.34
N LYS A 618 -5.49 -24.28 11.52
CA LYS A 618 -6.92 -24.37 11.17
C LYS A 618 -7.77 -25.03 12.26
N LYS A 619 -7.30 -26.12 12.87
CA LYS A 619 -8.05 -26.84 13.91
C LYS A 619 -8.07 -26.08 15.23
N SER A 620 -7.00 -25.39 15.63
CA SER A 620 -6.99 -24.52 16.82
C SER A 620 -7.91 -23.31 16.62
N ALA A 621 -7.88 -22.66 15.45
CA ALA A 621 -8.85 -21.61 15.11
C ALA A 621 -10.30 -22.14 15.21
N ASN A 622 -10.62 -23.24 14.52
CA ASN A 622 -11.98 -23.79 14.49
C ASN A 622 -12.41 -24.43 15.83
N ALA A 623 -11.51 -25.04 16.60
CA ALA A 623 -11.82 -25.67 17.89
C ALA A 623 -11.94 -24.64 19.02
N SER A 624 -11.19 -23.53 18.97
CA SER A 624 -11.41 -22.40 19.86
C SER A 624 -12.81 -21.81 19.61
N GLN A 625 -13.18 -21.63 18.34
CA GLN A 625 -14.51 -21.17 17.90
C GLN A 625 -15.65 -22.17 18.22
N LYS A 626 -15.34 -23.46 18.42
CA LYS A 626 -16.31 -24.52 18.74
C LYS A 626 -16.36 -24.92 20.23
N ARG A 627 -15.37 -24.53 21.04
CA ARG A 627 -15.40 -24.62 22.50
C ARG A 627 -16.12 -23.43 23.13
N THR A 628 -15.95 -22.21 22.58
CA THR A 628 -16.67 -21.02 23.06
C THR A 628 -18.18 -21.07 22.81
N SER A 629 -18.64 -21.85 21.83
CA SER A 629 -20.07 -22.06 21.54
C SER A 629 -20.73 -23.22 22.30
N ARG A 630 -20.03 -23.87 23.25
CA ARG A 630 -20.57 -24.99 24.06
C ARG A 630 -20.42 -24.85 25.58
N LEU A 631 -19.82 -23.77 26.07
CA LEU A 631 -19.69 -23.46 27.51
C LEU A 631 -20.32 -22.08 27.77
N GLY A 632 -21.65 -22.04 27.73
CA GLY A 632 -22.40 -20.78 27.77
C GLY A 632 -23.92 -20.93 27.89
N SER A 633 -24.41 -21.84 28.74
CA SER A 633 -25.62 -21.68 29.59
C SER A 633 -26.12 -23.05 30.10
N PRO A 634 -26.04 -23.30 31.41
CA PRO A 634 -26.91 -24.24 32.09
C PRO A 634 -27.63 -23.54 33.25
N ASN A 635 -28.83 -23.02 32.99
CA ASN A 635 -29.92 -22.85 33.95
C ASN A 635 -31.19 -22.41 33.19
N ASP A 636 -32.03 -23.38 32.84
CA ASP A 636 -33.47 -23.35 33.15
C ASP A 636 -34.18 -24.55 32.50
N ARG A 637 -34.84 -25.38 33.33
CA ARG A 637 -36.07 -26.14 33.02
C ARG A 637 -36.62 -26.83 34.28
N THR A 638 -37.60 -26.18 34.90
CA THR A 638 -38.80 -26.71 35.62
C THR A 638 -39.52 -25.46 36.18
N SER A 639 -40.84 -25.28 36.11
CA SER A 639 -41.95 -26.23 35.88
C SER A 639 -43.12 -25.55 35.14
N GLU A 640 -44.07 -26.36 34.66
CA GLU A 640 -45.45 -25.91 34.38
C GLU A 640 -46.28 -25.87 35.69
N ASP A 641 -47.60 -25.64 35.58
CA ASP A 641 -48.59 -25.32 36.64
C ASP A 641 -48.50 -23.84 37.13
N GLY A 642 -49.52 -22.99 37.08
CA GLY A 642 -50.93 -23.19 36.75
C GLY A 642 -51.81 -23.06 38.00
N ILE A 643 -52.39 -21.88 38.25
CA ILE A 643 -53.53 -21.60 39.14
C ILE A 643 -54.05 -20.18 38.85
N GLU A 644 -55.33 -19.98 39.11
CA GLU A 644 -56.14 -18.79 38.85
C GLU A 644 -55.99 -17.71 39.96
N ASP A 645 -56.68 -16.59 39.73
CA ASP A 645 -57.57 -15.91 40.71
C ASP A 645 -57.29 -14.42 41.01
N ASN A 646 -58.39 -13.75 41.35
CA ASN A 646 -58.67 -12.31 41.43
C ASN A 646 -57.87 -11.51 42.47
N GLY A 647 -57.95 -10.18 42.38
CA GLY A 647 -57.59 -9.27 43.48
C GLY A 647 -57.56 -7.79 43.08
N ASP A 648 -58.67 -7.08 43.30
CA ASP A 648 -58.78 -5.62 43.23
C ASP A 648 -58.13 -4.91 44.46
N ASP A 649 -58.33 -3.59 44.51
CA ASP A 649 -58.25 -2.66 45.65
C ASP A 649 -56.91 -1.96 45.98
N ASP A 650 -56.90 -0.67 45.63
CA ASP A 650 -56.67 0.50 46.49
C ASP A 650 -55.55 0.50 47.56
N ALA A 651 -54.66 1.51 47.46
CA ALA A 651 -54.71 2.66 48.39
C ALA A 651 -53.62 3.73 48.12
N GLU A 652 -54.09 4.95 47.88
CA GLU A 652 -53.63 6.23 48.47
C GLU A 652 -52.37 6.24 49.36
N ALA A 653 -51.41 7.10 49.01
CA ALA A 653 -50.53 7.79 49.97
C ALA A 653 -49.89 9.05 49.36
N GLU A 654 -50.54 10.20 49.48
CA GLU A 654 -49.90 11.50 49.30
C GLU A 654 -48.80 11.75 50.35
N VAL A 655 -47.67 12.33 49.95
CA VAL A 655 -46.95 13.32 50.78
C VAL A 655 -46.44 14.46 49.89
N SER A 656 -47.02 15.64 50.06
CA SER A 656 -46.52 16.91 49.52
C SER A 656 -45.45 17.54 50.42
N LEU A 657 -44.89 18.67 49.93
CA LEU A 657 -43.98 19.63 50.58
C LEU A 657 -42.46 19.32 50.42
N GLY A 658 -41.65 20.26 49.93
CA GLY A 658 -41.99 21.63 49.55
C GLY A 658 -40.99 22.34 48.65
N THR A 659 -41.53 23.35 47.98
CA THR A 659 -40.83 24.45 47.30
C THR A 659 -39.97 25.25 48.26
N ASP A 660 -38.87 25.81 47.76
CA ASP A 660 -38.67 27.25 47.91
C ASP A 660 -37.89 27.85 46.74
N SER A 661 -38.20 29.10 46.42
CA SER A 661 -37.84 29.76 45.15
C SER A 661 -36.81 30.87 45.29
N ASP A 662 -36.27 31.27 44.14
CA ASP A 662 -35.74 32.59 43.80
C ASP A 662 -34.54 33.18 44.59
N GLN A 663 -33.49 33.52 43.84
CA GLN A 663 -33.33 34.95 43.52
C GLN A 663 -32.57 35.25 42.22
N ILE A 664 -33.21 36.08 41.41
CA ILE A 664 -32.69 36.65 40.15
C ILE A 664 -31.68 37.76 40.46
N ARG A 665 -30.59 37.83 39.68
CA ARG A 665 -29.93 39.13 39.43
C ARG A 665 -29.40 39.24 38.00
N ALA A 666 -30.10 40.03 37.19
CA ALA A 666 -29.64 40.47 35.89
C ALA A 666 -28.61 41.61 36.04
N VAL A 667 -27.60 41.62 35.19
CA VAL A 667 -26.78 42.80 34.89
C VAL A 667 -26.71 42.91 33.37
N ALA A 668 -27.05 44.07 32.83
CA ALA A 668 -27.18 44.30 31.40
C ALA A 668 -26.00 45.08 30.81
N GLY A 669 -25.70 44.79 29.54
CA GLY A 669 -24.97 45.67 28.63
C GLY A 669 -23.63 45.12 28.09
N PRO A 670 -23.16 45.58 26.92
CA PRO A 670 -23.90 46.17 25.81
C PRO A 670 -23.73 45.37 24.50
N SER A 671 -24.67 45.55 23.57
CA SER A 671 -24.68 44.89 22.26
C SER A 671 -23.52 45.36 21.37
N THR A 672 -22.51 44.51 21.17
CA THR A 672 -21.49 44.73 20.13
C THR A 672 -21.87 43.95 18.87
N THR A 673 -22.50 44.63 17.91
CA THR A 673 -22.85 44.07 16.60
C THR A 673 -21.59 43.94 15.73
N GLN A 674 -20.68 43.03 16.09
CA GLN A 674 -19.59 42.65 15.20
C GLN A 674 -20.17 41.95 13.96
N ARG A 675 -20.11 42.68 12.84
CA ARG A 675 -20.42 42.17 11.51
C ARG A 675 -19.34 41.14 11.14
N LEU A 676 -19.59 39.88 11.51
CA LEU A 676 -18.72 38.73 11.21
C LEU A 676 -18.30 38.78 9.75
N GLN A 677 -17.00 38.95 9.51
CA GLN A 677 -16.44 38.65 8.19
C GLN A 677 -16.57 37.14 7.97
N PRO A 678 -16.96 36.68 6.77
CA PRO A 678 -17.02 35.26 6.48
C PRO A 678 -15.60 34.70 6.46
N HIS A 679 -15.16 34.14 7.58
CA HIS A 679 -14.00 33.25 7.58
C HIS A 679 -14.24 32.13 6.56
N PRO A 680 -13.22 31.70 5.81
CA PRO A 680 -13.35 30.53 4.95
C PRO A 680 -13.73 29.35 5.84
N ARG A 681 -14.96 28.83 5.67
CA ARG A 681 -15.49 27.75 6.50
C ARG A 681 -14.55 26.54 6.40
N ALA A 682 -14.01 26.12 7.54
CA ALA A 682 -13.11 24.97 7.61
C ALA A 682 -13.82 23.75 7.00
N GLN A 683 -13.19 23.16 5.97
CA GLN A 683 -13.79 22.05 5.24
C GLN A 683 -13.76 20.79 6.13
N LEU A 684 -14.83 19.99 6.09
CA LEU A 684 -14.87 18.73 6.84
C LEU A 684 -13.89 17.73 6.22
N ALA A 685 -12.95 17.25 7.02
CA ALA A 685 -11.91 16.32 6.62
C ALA A 685 -11.40 15.55 7.84
N PHE A 686 -11.04 14.28 7.67
CA PHE A 686 -10.31 13.58 8.72
C PHE A 686 -8.85 14.05 8.77
N PRO A 687 -8.24 14.20 9.96
CA PRO A 687 -6.81 14.43 10.10
C PRO A 687 -5.99 13.35 9.36
N ALA A 688 -4.88 13.77 8.76
CA ALA A 688 -4.02 12.89 7.97
C ALA A 688 -3.54 11.62 8.74
N THR A 689 -3.49 11.70 10.07
CA THR A 689 -3.14 10.61 10.99
C THR A 689 -4.18 9.48 11.08
N LEU A 690 -5.43 9.70 10.66
CA LEU A 690 -6.43 8.63 10.45
C LEU A 690 -6.37 8.02 9.04
N ALA A 691 -5.82 8.73 8.05
CA ALA A 691 -5.88 8.31 6.64
C ALA A 691 -4.50 8.24 5.92
N PRO A 692 -3.39 7.79 6.56
CA PRO A 692 -2.06 7.85 5.93
C PRO A 692 -1.88 6.91 4.72
N ASP A 693 -2.61 5.78 4.70
CA ASP A 693 -2.34 4.63 3.82
C ASP A 693 -3.59 4.08 3.10
N ALA A 694 -4.70 4.84 2.97
CA ALA A 694 -5.92 4.33 2.34
C ALA A 694 -5.68 3.98 0.85
N PRO A 695 -5.58 2.69 0.46
CA PRO A 695 -4.97 2.31 -0.83
C PRO A 695 -5.91 2.48 -2.03
N ASN A 696 -7.17 2.84 -1.77
CA ASN A 696 -8.17 3.19 -2.77
C ASN A 696 -8.75 4.57 -2.43
N ARG A 697 -8.54 5.55 -3.32
CA ARG A 697 -9.14 6.90 -3.23
C ARG A 697 -10.68 6.92 -3.24
N ARG A 698 -11.32 5.79 -3.54
CA ARG A 698 -12.79 5.58 -3.62
C ARG A 698 -13.48 5.31 -2.27
N ILE A 699 -12.75 5.36 -1.16
CA ILE A 699 -13.30 5.00 0.16
C ILE A 699 -12.90 6.08 1.17
N GLN A 700 -13.42 7.29 0.96
CA GLN A 700 -13.26 8.43 1.85
C GLN A 700 -14.64 8.91 2.30
N ARG A 701 -14.85 9.09 3.60
CA ARG A 701 -16.10 9.64 4.13
C ARG A 701 -16.30 11.10 3.72
N PHE A 702 -15.21 11.84 3.53
CA PHE A 702 -15.25 13.25 3.16
C PHE A 702 -14.47 13.47 1.86
N VAL A 703 -15.11 14.13 0.89
CA VAL A 703 -14.51 14.53 -0.38
C VAL A 703 -14.80 16.02 -0.57
N SER A 704 -13.76 16.83 -0.76
CA SER A 704 -13.87 18.30 -0.95
C SER A 704 -14.72 18.99 0.14
N GLY A 705 -14.55 18.58 1.41
CA GLY A 705 -15.30 19.14 2.54
C GLY A 705 -16.72 18.59 2.74
N ARG A 706 -17.18 17.64 1.90
CA ARG A 706 -18.55 17.12 1.90
C ARG A 706 -18.60 15.65 2.26
N LEU A 707 -19.59 15.27 3.06
CA LEU A 707 -19.84 13.89 3.46
C LEU A 707 -20.30 13.06 2.23
N GLN A 708 -19.69 11.90 2.02
CA GLN A 708 -19.92 11.01 0.89
C GLN A 708 -20.73 9.78 1.32
N VAL A 709 -21.66 9.35 0.47
CA VAL A 709 -22.49 8.15 0.65
C VAL A 709 -22.07 7.06 -0.34
N SER A 710 -21.82 7.43 -1.60
CA SER A 710 -21.33 6.52 -2.64
C SER A 710 -20.32 7.23 -3.56
N ASP A 711 -19.64 6.48 -4.44
CA ASP A 711 -18.77 7.05 -5.50
C ASP A 711 -19.50 8.11 -6.37
N ALA A 712 -20.84 8.07 -6.42
CA ALA A 712 -21.68 8.97 -7.21
C ALA A 712 -22.63 9.86 -6.37
N SER A 713 -22.58 9.80 -5.03
CA SER A 713 -23.59 10.47 -4.18
C SER A 713 -22.99 11.23 -3.00
N ILE A 714 -23.39 12.49 -2.85
CA ILE A 714 -22.89 13.42 -1.83
C ILE A 714 -24.02 13.97 -0.95
N VAL A 715 -23.67 14.28 0.30
CA VAL A 715 -24.55 14.95 1.26
C VAL A 715 -24.49 16.47 1.06
N LEU A 716 -25.65 17.11 0.91
CA LEU A 716 -25.82 18.56 0.93
C LEU A 716 -25.86 19.09 2.35
N ALA A 717 -26.63 18.44 3.22
CA ALA A 717 -26.72 18.70 4.65
C ALA A 717 -27.12 17.42 5.39
N ASP A 718 -26.71 17.33 6.65
CA ASP A 718 -27.08 16.24 7.55
C ASP A 718 -27.16 16.71 9.01
N GLN A 719 -28.02 16.04 9.77
CA GLN A 719 -28.14 16.18 11.21
C GLN A 719 -28.24 14.81 11.89
N LEU A 720 -27.81 14.71 13.14
CA LEU A 720 -27.94 13.48 13.92
C LEU A 720 -29.43 13.13 14.08
N ALA A 721 -29.79 11.88 13.78
CA ALA A 721 -31.14 11.39 14.05
C ALA A 721 -31.29 11.12 15.56
N PRO A 722 -32.49 11.35 16.14
CA PRO A 722 -32.75 10.99 17.54
C PRO A 722 -32.61 9.47 17.73
N PRO A 723 -32.12 8.97 18.88
CA PRO A 723 -31.92 7.54 19.08
C PRO A 723 -33.24 6.76 18.99
N CYS A 724 -33.39 5.95 17.94
CA CYS A 724 -34.52 5.05 17.78
C CYS A 724 -34.10 3.58 18.00
N PRO A 725 -35.03 2.67 18.37
CA PRO A 725 -34.76 1.24 18.38
C PRO A 725 -34.39 0.77 16.97
N LEU A 726 -33.22 0.16 16.82
CA LEU A 726 -32.78 -0.35 15.51
C LEU A 726 -33.35 -1.75 15.27
N PRO A 727 -33.77 -2.08 14.03
CA PRO A 727 -33.95 -3.46 13.61
C PRO A 727 -32.56 -4.11 13.46
N ILE A 728 -32.00 -4.59 14.58
CA ILE A 728 -30.60 -5.04 14.71
C ILE A 728 -30.22 -6.01 13.58
N ASP A 729 -31.03 -7.05 13.34
CA ASP A 729 -30.74 -8.08 12.35
C ASP A 729 -30.75 -7.54 10.90
N GLU A 730 -31.65 -6.61 10.58
CA GLU A 730 -31.72 -5.96 9.27
C GLU A 730 -30.47 -5.11 9.01
N TYR A 731 -30.03 -4.35 10.03
CA TYR A 731 -28.86 -3.48 9.94
C TYR A 731 -27.55 -4.27 9.85
N ILE A 732 -27.47 -5.41 10.55
CA ILE A 732 -26.36 -6.36 10.41
C ILE A 732 -26.37 -6.99 9.02
N ALA A 733 -27.54 -7.40 8.50
CA ALA A 733 -27.65 -7.93 7.14
C ALA A 733 -27.24 -6.91 6.07
N LEU A 734 -27.67 -5.65 6.19
CA LEU A 734 -27.30 -4.56 5.28
C LEU A 734 -25.80 -4.26 5.34
N THR A 735 -25.23 -4.06 6.53
CA THR A 735 -23.79 -3.83 6.65
C THR A 735 -22.96 -5.02 6.15
N HIS A 736 -23.44 -6.26 6.28
CA HIS A 736 -22.79 -7.42 5.66
C HIS A 736 -22.82 -7.42 4.13
N GLN A 737 -23.80 -6.77 3.49
CA GLN A 737 -23.84 -6.60 2.02
C GLN A 737 -22.84 -5.51 1.59
N GLU A 738 -22.86 -4.35 2.24
CA GLU A 738 -22.04 -3.18 1.88
C GLU A 738 -20.56 -3.29 2.30
N VAL A 739 -20.25 -4.07 3.34
CA VAL A 739 -18.90 -4.16 3.92
C VAL A 739 -18.16 -5.39 3.43
N THR A 740 -16.90 -5.18 3.04
CA THR A 740 -15.94 -6.25 2.74
C THR A 740 -14.96 -6.46 3.89
N GLY A 741 -14.57 -7.72 4.11
CA GLY A 741 -13.67 -8.14 5.19
C GLY A 741 -14.40 -8.55 6.47
N THR A 742 -14.02 -9.72 7.02
CA THR A 742 -14.69 -10.33 8.19
C THR A 742 -14.62 -9.44 9.43
N VAL A 743 -13.43 -8.94 9.77
CA VAL A 743 -13.23 -8.09 10.96
C VAL A 743 -14.06 -6.81 10.88
N THR A 744 -14.11 -6.17 9.71
CA THR A 744 -14.92 -4.96 9.48
C THR A 744 -16.41 -5.22 9.74
N ARG A 745 -16.92 -6.37 9.29
CA ARG A 745 -18.31 -6.81 9.54
C ARG A 745 -18.56 -7.09 11.03
N GLU A 746 -17.64 -7.78 11.70
CA GLU A 746 -17.70 -8.05 13.14
C GLU A 746 -17.72 -6.75 13.97
N ILE A 747 -16.95 -5.73 13.57
CA ILE A 747 -16.97 -4.39 14.21
C ILE A 747 -18.35 -3.73 14.05
N PHE A 748 -18.92 -3.73 12.84
CA PHE A 748 -20.26 -3.15 12.62
C PHE A 748 -21.34 -3.93 13.37
N ALA A 749 -21.32 -5.26 13.32
CA ALA A 749 -22.28 -6.09 14.04
C ALA A 749 -22.21 -5.85 15.56
N TYR A 750 -21.02 -5.78 16.14
CA TYR A 750 -20.84 -5.42 17.55
C TYR A 750 -21.38 -4.02 17.88
N ALA A 751 -21.08 -3.02 17.05
CA ALA A 751 -21.53 -1.65 17.24
C ALA A 751 -23.05 -1.50 17.12
N ILE A 752 -23.69 -2.20 16.17
CA ILE A 752 -25.14 -2.23 15.98
C ILE A 752 -25.83 -2.93 17.16
N THR A 753 -25.31 -4.08 17.62
CA THR A 753 -25.86 -4.81 18.79
C THR A 753 -25.71 -4.01 20.10
N ARG A 754 -24.68 -3.16 20.23
CA ARG A 754 -24.56 -2.19 21.34
C ARG A 754 -25.69 -1.16 21.33
N GLY A 755 -26.19 -0.81 20.15
CA GLY A 755 -27.28 0.16 19.92
C GLY A 755 -26.77 1.59 19.62
N PRO A 756 -27.60 2.42 19.00
CA PRO A 756 -27.24 3.77 18.61
C PRO A 756 -26.99 4.63 19.85
N GLY A 757 -25.94 5.44 19.82
CA GLY A 757 -25.59 6.30 20.94
C GLY A 757 -24.94 5.59 22.15
N ARG A 758 -24.67 4.27 22.11
CA ARG A 758 -23.91 3.58 23.17
C ARG A 758 -22.42 3.48 22.81
N PRO A 759 -21.55 4.34 23.37
CA PRO A 759 -20.12 4.31 23.07
C PRO A 759 -19.44 3.03 23.59
N PHE A 760 -18.35 2.64 22.93
CA PHE A 760 -17.48 1.55 23.34
C PHE A 760 -16.00 1.91 23.12
N ALA A 761 -15.12 1.33 23.94
CA ALA A 761 -13.68 1.46 23.79
C ALA A 761 -13.11 0.36 22.86
N LYS A 762 -11.89 0.57 22.36
CA LYS A 762 -11.12 -0.45 21.61
C LYS A 762 -11.01 -1.77 22.40
N LEU A 763 -10.86 -1.70 23.72
CA LEU A 763 -10.71 -2.87 24.58
C LEU A 763 -11.99 -3.72 24.60
N ASP A 764 -13.16 -3.10 24.74
CA ASP A 764 -14.46 -3.78 24.76
C ASP A 764 -14.70 -4.55 23.46
N LEU A 765 -14.43 -3.89 22.33
CA LEU A 765 -14.53 -4.43 20.98
C LEU A 765 -13.61 -5.66 20.81
N ALA A 766 -12.35 -5.54 21.23
CA ALA A 766 -11.35 -6.59 21.07
C ALA A 766 -11.59 -7.80 21.99
N SER A 767 -12.19 -7.57 23.16
CA SER A 767 -12.70 -8.61 24.05
C SER A 767 -13.88 -9.34 23.43
N ALA A 768 -14.83 -8.62 22.81
CA ALA A 768 -16.01 -9.21 22.19
C ALA A 768 -15.72 -9.99 20.89
N ILE A 769 -14.78 -9.50 20.07
CA ILE A 769 -14.35 -10.18 18.83
C ILE A 769 -13.32 -11.30 19.12
N GLY A 770 -12.81 -11.39 20.36
CA GLY A 770 -12.01 -12.53 20.81
C GLY A 770 -10.56 -12.54 20.33
N GLY A 771 -9.84 -11.41 20.41
CA GLY A 771 -8.44 -11.37 19.97
C GLY A 771 -7.61 -10.16 20.35
N LEU A 772 -6.93 -10.22 21.51
CA LEU A 772 -5.81 -9.32 21.87
C LEU A 772 -4.47 -10.00 22.12
N CYS A 773 -4.40 -11.33 22.25
CA CYS A 773 -3.17 -12.05 22.63
C CYS A 773 -2.05 -12.03 21.55
N ASP A 774 -2.32 -11.50 20.36
CA ASP A 774 -1.38 -11.40 19.25
C ASP A 774 -1.31 -9.95 18.73
N ALA A 775 -0.09 -9.40 18.70
CA ALA A 775 0.19 -8.06 18.19
C ALA A 775 -0.23 -7.87 16.72
N HIS A 776 -0.20 -8.93 15.90
CA HIS A 776 -0.67 -8.90 14.52
C HIS A 776 -2.20 -8.74 14.43
N ARG A 777 -2.95 -9.44 15.30
CA ARG A 777 -4.41 -9.27 15.42
C ARG A 777 -4.77 -7.87 15.91
N SER A 778 -4.09 -7.36 16.94
CA SER A 778 -4.33 -6.01 17.46
C SER A 778 -4.12 -4.92 16.40
N ARG A 779 -3.03 -5.00 15.60
CA ARG A 779 -2.81 -4.10 14.45
C ARG A 779 -3.87 -4.24 13.36
N THR A 780 -4.35 -5.46 13.10
CA THR A 780 -5.40 -5.72 12.11
C THR A 780 -6.75 -5.14 12.56
N LEU A 781 -7.11 -5.31 13.83
CA LEU A 781 -8.31 -4.72 14.42
C LEU A 781 -8.27 -3.19 14.39
N LEU A 782 -7.14 -2.57 14.77
CA LEU A 782 -6.93 -1.13 14.68
C LEU A 782 -7.14 -0.60 13.25
N ARG A 783 -6.51 -1.25 12.26
CA ARG A 783 -6.69 -0.89 10.84
C ARG A 783 -8.14 -1.03 10.37
N ALA A 784 -8.83 -2.12 10.76
CA ALA A 784 -10.24 -2.32 10.44
C ALA A 784 -11.15 -1.27 11.10
N LEU A 785 -10.87 -0.89 12.35
CA LEU A 785 -11.63 0.11 13.10
C LEU A 785 -11.47 1.52 12.50
N VAL A 786 -10.25 1.93 12.16
CA VAL A 786 -9.99 3.16 11.39
C VAL A 786 -10.73 3.11 10.05
N TYR A 787 -10.67 1.97 9.34
CA TYR A 787 -11.36 1.79 8.07
C TYR A 787 -12.89 1.90 8.18
N CYS A 788 -13.51 1.44 9.28
CA CYS A 788 -14.93 1.68 9.57
C CYS A 788 -15.25 3.18 9.73
N MET A 789 -14.34 3.97 10.32
CA MET A 789 -14.51 5.41 10.51
C MET A 789 -14.31 6.21 9.23
N ILE A 790 -13.30 5.89 8.40
CA ILE A 790 -12.96 6.70 7.22
C ILE A 790 -13.81 6.36 5.98
N ARG A 791 -14.70 5.37 6.07
CA ARG A 791 -15.60 4.92 5.00
C ARG A 791 -16.86 5.80 4.91
N PRO A 792 -17.45 5.98 3.70
CA PRO A 792 -18.81 6.50 3.50
C PRO A 792 -19.87 5.88 4.42
N LEU A 793 -20.95 6.61 4.69
CA LEU A 793 -22.08 6.12 5.48
C LEU A 793 -23.03 5.29 4.62
N PHE A 794 -23.70 4.29 5.21
CA PHE A 794 -24.67 3.44 4.52
C PHE A 794 -26.05 4.10 4.52
N VAL A 795 -26.81 4.02 3.43
CA VAL A 795 -28.24 4.37 3.43
C VAL A 795 -29.03 3.24 4.09
N VAL A 796 -29.76 3.54 5.17
CA VAL A 796 -30.67 2.61 5.87
C VAL A 796 -32.12 2.98 5.58
N ASN A 797 -32.97 1.96 5.36
CA ASN A 797 -34.40 2.09 5.05
C ASN A 797 -34.74 2.89 3.78
N GLY A 798 -33.77 3.13 2.90
CA GLY A 798 -33.99 3.74 1.58
C GLY A 798 -34.25 5.25 1.61
N VAL A 799 -35.15 5.71 0.73
CA VAL A 799 -35.57 7.11 0.65
C VAL A 799 -36.72 7.33 1.62
N LEU A 800 -36.58 8.33 2.50
CA LEU A 800 -37.63 8.72 3.43
C LEU A 800 -38.69 9.56 2.71
N ASP A 801 -39.95 9.36 3.07
CA ASP A 801 -41.04 10.18 2.55
C ASP A 801 -40.93 11.63 3.04
N ARG A 802 -41.01 12.58 2.12
CA ARG A 802 -40.87 14.01 2.45
C ARG A 802 -42.06 14.57 3.22
N GLY A 803 -43.25 13.96 3.12
CA GLY A 803 -44.43 14.37 3.88
C GLY A 803 -44.33 13.94 5.35
N GLN A 804 -43.96 12.67 5.58
CA GLN A 804 -43.76 12.13 6.93
C GLN A 804 -42.62 12.82 7.69
N TYR A 805 -41.55 13.22 6.99
CA TYR A 805 -40.36 13.85 7.57
C TYR A 805 -40.21 15.32 7.16
N ALA A 806 -41.33 16.03 6.96
CA ALA A 806 -41.33 17.42 6.49
C ALA A 806 -40.48 18.36 7.35
N GLN A 807 -40.62 18.29 8.68
CA GLN A 807 -39.81 19.08 9.62
C GLN A 807 -38.30 18.87 9.42
N VAL A 808 -37.86 17.60 9.31
CA VAL A 808 -36.43 17.27 9.11
C VAL A 808 -35.93 17.79 7.76
N TYR A 809 -36.77 17.75 6.72
CA TYR A 809 -36.42 18.33 5.43
C TYR A 809 -36.29 19.87 5.54
N GLU A 810 -37.24 20.52 6.19
CA GLU A 810 -37.27 21.98 6.43
C GLU A 810 -36.11 22.47 7.32
N GLU A 811 -35.58 21.64 8.23
CA GLU A 811 -34.37 21.92 9.01
C GLU A 811 -33.08 21.76 8.16
N LEU A 812 -33.02 20.74 7.30
CA LEU A 812 -31.85 20.46 6.47
C LEU A 812 -31.68 21.42 5.28
N VAL A 813 -32.75 22.06 4.79
CA VAL A 813 -32.68 23.05 3.70
C VAL A 813 -31.87 24.30 4.09
N PRO A 814 -32.18 25.03 5.19
CA PRO A 814 -31.34 26.11 5.71
C PRO A 814 -29.91 25.65 6.00
N GLU A 815 -29.71 24.44 6.53
CA GLU A 815 -28.37 23.92 6.82
C GLU A 815 -27.54 23.69 5.55
N ALA A 816 -28.14 23.27 4.44
CA ALA A 816 -27.44 23.14 3.14
C ALA A 816 -26.96 24.50 2.61
N ILE A 817 -27.81 25.53 2.73
CA ILE A 817 -27.47 26.91 2.41
C ILE A 817 -26.40 27.45 3.38
N ALA A 818 -26.54 27.15 4.67
CA ALA A 818 -25.58 27.52 5.72
C ALA A 818 -24.23 26.80 5.60
N ARG A 819 -24.15 25.65 4.92
CA ARG A 819 -22.88 25.01 4.53
C ARG A 819 -22.33 25.51 3.20
N GLY A 820 -23.12 26.25 2.41
CA GLY A 820 -22.77 26.64 1.05
C GLY A 820 -22.69 25.46 0.09
N THR A 821 -23.42 24.36 0.36
CA THR A 821 -23.55 23.25 -0.59
C THR A 821 -24.59 23.56 -1.67
N VAL A 822 -25.50 24.50 -1.37
CA VAL A 822 -26.58 25.02 -2.23
C VAL A 822 -26.64 26.55 -2.04
N ALA A 823 -27.09 27.31 -3.04
CA ALA A 823 -27.11 28.79 -2.98
C ALA A 823 -28.35 29.34 -2.23
N ASP A 824 -29.51 28.72 -2.44
CA ASP A 824 -30.81 29.08 -1.86
C ASP A 824 -31.73 27.84 -1.83
N ALA A 825 -32.92 27.94 -1.23
CA ALA A 825 -33.84 26.80 -1.16
C ALA A 825 -34.34 26.31 -2.54
N PRO A 826 -34.66 27.20 -3.52
CA PRO A 826 -35.02 26.78 -4.89
C PRO A 826 -33.91 26.05 -5.67
N SER A 827 -32.63 26.29 -5.37
CA SER A 827 -31.50 25.61 -6.04
C SER A 827 -31.15 24.23 -5.48
N ILE A 828 -31.93 23.69 -4.54
CA ILE A 828 -31.84 22.26 -4.16
C ILE A 828 -32.19 21.41 -5.39
N PRO A 829 -31.30 20.49 -5.84
CA PRO A 829 -31.56 19.64 -6.99
C PRO A 829 -32.85 18.82 -6.83
N LYS A 830 -33.62 18.65 -7.90
CA LYS A 830 -34.93 17.96 -7.86
C LYS A 830 -34.77 16.48 -7.49
N GLU A 831 -33.65 15.90 -7.90
CA GLU A 831 -33.17 14.57 -7.62
C GLU A 831 -32.73 14.34 -6.17
N ALA A 832 -32.59 15.40 -5.36
CA ALA A 832 -32.17 15.31 -3.96
C ALA A 832 -33.15 14.48 -3.12
N ARG A 833 -32.62 13.57 -2.31
CA ARG A 833 -33.40 12.58 -1.56
C ARG A 833 -33.14 12.76 -0.07
N LEU A 834 -34.21 12.81 0.71
CA LEU A 834 -34.09 12.67 2.15
C LEU A 834 -33.85 11.19 2.45
N VAL A 835 -32.75 10.88 3.13
CA VAL A 835 -32.37 9.51 3.49
C VAL A 835 -31.94 9.46 4.95
N ARG A 836 -31.95 8.26 5.53
CA ARG A 836 -31.27 7.99 6.80
C ARG A 836 -29.94 7.30 6.51
N LEU A 837 -28.88 7.79 7.14
CA LEU A 837 -27.52 7.27 7.02
C LEU A 837 -27.11 6.59 8.32
N LEU A 838 -26.34 5.51 8.23
CA LEU A 838 -25.76 4.76 9.35
C LEU A 838 -24.24 4.69 9.19
N GLY A 839 -23.49 4.90 10.27
CA GLY A 839 -22.07 4.56 10.29
C GLY A 839 -21.43 4.57 11.66
N LEU A 840 -20.18 4.12 11.70
CA LEU A 840 -19.36 4.14 12.90
C LEU A 840 -18.63 5.47 13.00
N GLU A 841 -18.73 6.12 14.15
CA GLU A 841 -18.16 7.42 14.44
C GLU A 841 -17.32 7.39 15.72
N MET A 842 -16.45 8.38 15.89
CA MET A 842 -15.71 8.61 17.13
C MET A 842 -16.39 9.76 17.89
N CYS A 843 -16.61 9.57 19.19
CA CYS A 843 -17.33 10.54 20.03
C CYS A 843 -16.50 11.82 20.18
N GLY A 844 -17.13 12.98 20.01
CA GLY A 844 -16.44 14.28 20.00
C GLY A 844 -15.65 14.52 18.70
N PHE A 845 -16.02 13.82 17.63
CA PHE A 845 -15.37 13.84 16.31
C PHE A 845 -16.39 13.65 15.17
N GLU A 846 -17.64 14.03 15.44
CA GLU A 846 -18.80 13.89 14.54
C GLU A 846 -18.73 14.77 13.29
N TYR A 847 -18.00 15.89 13.35
CA TYR A 847 -17.78 16.84 12.25
C TYR A 847 -16.29 17.25 12.24
N PRO A 848 -15.40 16.38 11.74
CA PRO A 848 -13.97 16.57 11.88
C PRO A 848 -13.42 17.57 10.86
N HIS A 849 -12.41 18.32 11.29
CA HIS A 849 -11.55 19.17 10.46
C HIS A 849 -10.14 18.57 10.35
N ALA A 850 -9.38 18.99 9.33
CA ALA A 850 -8.06 18.41 9.02
C ALA A 850 -7.02 18.69 10.13
N GLU A 851 -7.19 19.82 10.81
CA GLU A 851 -6.41 20.35 11.91
C GLU A 851 -6.76 19.75 13.28
N ASP A 852 -7.87 19.01 13.41
CA ASP A 852 -8.34 18.52 14.70
C ASP A 852 -7.39 17.49 15.33
N ALA A 853 -7.08 17.72 16.61
CA ALA A 853 -6.26 16.79 17.38
C ALA A 853 -7.04 15.52 17.74
N LEU A 854 -6.53 14.35 17.33
CA LEU A 854 -7.11 13.07 17.72
C LEU A 854 -6.75 12.74 19.19
N PRO A 855 -7.71 12.24 20.00
CA PRO A 855 -7.40 11.68 21.31
C PRO A 855 -6.40 10.51 21.25
N ALA A 856 -5.75 10.21 22.37
CA ALA A 856 -4.94 9.00 22.52
C ALA A 856 -5.80 7.74 22.32
N TRP A 857 -5.22 6.63 21.84
CA TRP A 857 -5.98 5.46 21.39
C TRP A 857 -6.82 4.77 22.48
N GLU A 858 -6.39 4.91 23.72
CA GLU A 858 -7.03 4.49 24.97
C GLU A 858 -8.25 5.35 25.34
N ASP A 859 -8.26 6.63 24.99
CA ASP A 859 -9.34 7.58 25.29
C ASP A 859 -10.44 7.59 24.23
N ARG A 860 -10.12 7.16 23.00
CA ARG A 860 -11.11 7.09 21.91
C ARG A 860 -12.31 6.22 22.30
N ARG A 861 -13.50 6.74 22.02
CA ARG A 861 -14.78 6.04 22.15
C ARG A 861 -15.46 6.03 20.80
N PHE A 862 -15.95 4.87 20.40
CA PHE A 862 -16.59 4.64 19.10
C PHE A 862 -18.06 4.35 19.32
N VAL A 863 -18.91 4.80 18.40
CA VAL A 863 -20.36 4.70 18.53
C VAL A 863 -20.98 4.54 17.14
N ILE A 864 -22.02 3.69 17.03
CA ILE A 864 -22.85 3.68 15.82
C ILE A 864 -23.84 4.85 15.93
N ARG A 865 -23.95 5.68 14.88
CA ARG A 865 -24.90 6.80 14.82
C ARG A 865 -25.74 6.72 13.56
N GLU A 866 -26.97 7.21 13.69
CA GLU A 866 -27.85 7.51 12.58
C GLU A 866 -27.84 9.02 12.30
N ARG A 867 -27.97 9.39 11.02
CA ARG A 867 -28.12 10.78 10.56
C ARG A 867 -29.28 10.86 9.59
N TYR A 868 -30.06 11.93 9.64
CA TYR A 868 -30.88 12.32 8.49
C TYR A 868 -30.04 13.17 7.56
N ALA A 869 -30.10 12.91 6.26
CA ALA A 869 -29.29 13.61 5.27
C ALA A 869 -30.07 13.88 3.99
N LEU A 870 -29.80 15.04 3.38
CA LEU A 870 -30.24 15.38 2.04
C LEU A 870 -29.12 15.02 1.07
N VAL A 871 -29.36 14.01 0.22
CA VAL A 871 -28.34 13.40 -0.67
C VAL A 871 -28.70 13.59 -2.13
N VAL A 872 -27.72 13.92 -2.96
CA VAL A 872 -27.78 13.96 -4.43
C VAL A 872 -26.91 12.86 -4.99
#